data_AF-A0A517TRP6-F1
#
_entry.id   AF-A0A517TRP6-F1
#
_cell.length_a   1.000
_cell.length_b   1.000
_cell.length_c   1.000
_cell.angle_alpha   90.00
_cell.angle_beta   90.00
_cell.angle_gamma   90.00
#
_symmetry.space_group_name_H-M   'P 1'
#
loop_
_entity.id
_entity.type
_entity.pdbx_description
1 polymer ?
#
loop_
_entity_poly.entity_id
_entity_poly.type
_entity_poly.pdbx_seq_one_letter_code
_entity_poly.pdbx_strand_id
1 'polypeptide(L)'
;MNERRRTHGMNRRRRAMRKATMSGFYGSPARSLAFGSTLLAAAAQMAPTASATGVPIDGFLPMVGITLTDEFVNDIDFFPKPATFVGGDYLSPDGSPRFELALLDTGAAVSLLTTAADATFNIDGPYSGQPDGFKGTEFIQIGGATGLLEARVSDPLGLYAAGLQDRTGGGASLAINTSSLLGQTNTSVATLPVESPLPNILGLTFASQYATRIRNSLPQLFESDGKTVRSPAIDFLPLGTGDSYGITRKAPMSLLGSAPSTPFYQLNLGGIGGGNLDFYEDPSSPTIVQGGHFLNVNASNDGTALNSQQFFFDTGASVTVLSELTALQLGIDVQTDAPDFTLEIIGSGGGSGAVPGFFIDQFTVLATGGSITLSNVPVLVFDVTNPASPGNIVPGIVGTNVFAGRDIIIDPNPSLGGGGASAGVYISDAVTSEKNWATTAAAASWTTGGSWNGGAAPTTLGVANVRNIGSGNQEAVLSASTTVFEANVSGAAGRAMTVRVQNGVKLTTFTGINIEQFGAIHLDGGTLDAQYVEVMGGTLSGSGSIATGSGPIDGQVENRGGVVAPGNGTTTGTLSIRGRFANAHDGAVNIDLGGTSAGTQYDCLLIDGTAALEGTLNVSLVNLGGGMFAPTLGNVFTIITAETVGGEFSTLNLPTLSTGKMWFVGYGDTSVDLKVTLPGDFDGDGSVDADDLAVWKSGYGSTYSGGDFLSWQRYFGQSIGGALTAVPEPAGGALLAIGITAYALRRRGNSRR
;
A
#
# COMPACT_ATOMS: atom_id res chain seq x y z
N MET A 1 -4.31 -35.52 66.84
CA MET A 1 -4.87 -36.88 66.69
C MET A 1 -4.53 -37.34 65.28
N ASN A 2 -3.34 -37.91 64.98
CA ASN A 2 -2.88 -39.30 65.21
C ASN A 2 -3.93 -40.31 64.67
N GLU A 3 -3.68 -41.18 63.67
CA GLU A 3 -2.50 -42.06 63.45
C GLU A 3 -2.35 -42.65 62.01
N ARG A 4 -1.07 -42.76 61.58
CA ARG A 4 -0.33 -43.89 60.91
C ARG A 4 -0.77 -44.39 59.50
N ARG A 5 0.13 -44.74 58.55
CA ARG A 5 1.30 -45.65 58.67
C ARG A 5 2.22 -45.64 57.41
N ARG A 6 3.55 -45.45 57.61
CA ARG A 6 4.78 -46.14 57.05
C ARG A 6 5.01 -46.19 55.51
N THR A 7 6.22 -46.07 54.91
CA THR A 7 7.64 -46.12 55.36
C THR A 7 8.61 -45.59 54.27
N HIS A 8 9.80 -45.14 54.69
CA HIS A 8 11.02 -44.69 53.96
C HIS A 8 11.59 -45.72 52.95
N GLY A 9 12.50 -45.43 52.01
CA GLY A 9 13.32 -44.24 51.71
C GLY A 9 14.72 -44.65 51.20
N MET A 10 15.34 -43.78 50.39
CA MET A 10 16.77 -43.69 49.99
C MET A 10 17.40 -44.76 49.06
N ASN A 11 18.51 -44.53 48.34
CA ASN A 11 19.09 -43.43 47.55
C ASN A 11 20.47 -43.95 47.05
N ARG A 12 20.89 -43.53 45.84
CA ARG A 12 22.29 -43.32 45.38
C ARG A 12 23.24 -44.47 44.92
N ARG A 13 23.63 -44.29 43.63
CA ARG A 13 25.01 -44.08 43.08
C ARG A 13 25.94 -45.28 42.69
N ARG A 14 26.40 -45.17 41.42
CA ARG A 14 27.79 -45.25 40.85
C ARG A 14 28.33 -46.56 40.22
N ARG A 15 28.79 -46.36 38.96
CA ARG A 15 30.05 -46.79 38.27
C ARG A 15 30.27 -48.24 37.78
N ALA A 16 30.33 -48.33 36.44
CA ALA A 16 31.48 -48.71 35.57
C ALA A 16 32.01 -50.17 35.43
N MET A 17 32.04 -50.59 34.15
CA MET A 17 33.00 -51.44 33.41
C MET A 17 33.31 -52.89 33.84
N ARG A 18 33.18 -53.85 32.88
CA ARG A 18 34.30 -54.52 32.16
C ARG A 18 33.87 -55.72 31.27
N LYS A 19 34.51 -55.80 30.08
CA LYS A 19 35.03 -56.95 29.28
C LYS A 19 34.07 -58.10 28.86
N ALA A 20 34.26 -58.90 27.80
CA ALA A 20 34.99 -58.92 26.51
C ALA A 20 35.20 -60.42 26.13
N THR A 21 34.89 -60.85 24.89
CA THR A 21 35.44 -62.05 24.20
C THR A 21 35.07 -61.99 22.70
N MET A 22 36.02 -61.74 21.77
CA MET A 22 36.77 -62.66 20.87
C MET A 22 35.88 -63.51 19.93
N SER A 23 36.03 -63.59 18.60
CA SER A 23 37.18 -63.76 17.67
C SER A 23 36.73 -63.41 16.22
N GLY A 24 37.52 -63.24 15.15
CA GLY A 24 38.88 -63.64 14.82
C GLY A 24 39.45 -62.90 13.58
N PHE A 25 40.73 -63.17 13.31
CA PHE A 25 41.67 -62.52 12.37
C PHE A 25 41.58 -63.04 10.91
N TYR A 26 41.84 -62.19 9.90
CA TYR A 26 43.07 -62.15 9.06
C TYR A 26 42.88 -61.33 7.76
N GLY A 27 43.89 -60.51 7.40
CA GLY A 27 44.18 -60.12 6.01
C GLY A 27 44.17 -58.60 5.71
N SER A 28 45.35 -58.06 5.39
CA SER A 28 45.62 -56.70 4.86
C SER A 28 46.68 -56.86 3.77
N PRO A 29 47.01 -55.87 2.91
CA PRO A 29 46.17 -55.02 2.05
C PRO A 29 46.63 -55.04 0.57
N ALA A 30 45.80 -54.57 -0.38
CA ALA A 30 46.28 -54.11 -1.68
C ALA A 30 45.36 -53.04 -2.28
N ARG A 31 45.99 -51.98 -2.79
CA ARG A 31 45.42 -50.76 -3.38
C ARG A 31 44.62 -51.03 -4.65
N SER A 32 43.53 -50.31 -4.87
CA SER A 32 43.20 -49.70 -6.16
C SER A 32 42.12 -48.63 -6.00
N LEU A 33 42.37 -47.41 -6.51
CA LEU A 33 41.36 -46.39 -6.74
C LEU A 33 40.53 -46.79 -7.97
N ALA A 34 39.20 -46.73 -7.87
CA ALA A 34 38.32 -46.57 -9.01
C ALA A 34 37.00 -45.90 -8.58
N PHE A 35 36.65 -44.85 -9.30
CA PHE A 35 35.40 -44.10 -9.22
C PHE A 35 34.16 -45.01 -9.30
N GLY A 36 33.16 -44.75 -8.46
CA GLY A 36 31.88 -45.46 -8.46
C GLY A 36 30.75 -44.58 -7.92
N SER A 37 30.15 -43.80 -8.82
CA SER A 37 28.74 -43.37 -8.86
C SER A 37 27.90 -43.53 -7.58
N THR A 38 27.74 -42.45 -6.82
CA THR A 38 26.63 -42.30 -5.88
C THR A 38 25.35 -41.99 -6.65
N LEU A 39 24.34 -42.83 -6.48
CA LEU A 39 22.96 -42.57 -6.87
C LEU A 39 22.54 -41.18 -6.37
N LEU A 40 22.19 -40.27 -7.30
CA LEU A 40 21.28 -39.17 -6.99
C LEU A 40 19.93 -39.80 -6.69
N ALA A 41 19.55 -39.86 -5.42
CA ALA A 41 18.15 -39.90 -5.06
C ALA A 41 17.56 -38.57 -5.53
N ALA A 42 16.72 -38.62 -6.57
CA ALA A 42 15.89 -37.50 -6.97
C ALA A 42 15.00 -37.16 -5.77
N ALA A 43 15.38 -36.13 -5.02
CA ALA A 43 14.43 -35.41 -4.19
C ALA A 43 13.41 -34.84 -5.18
N ALA A 44 12.23 -35.45 -5.22
CA ALA A 44 11.07 -34.78 -5.77
C ALA A 44 10.90 -33.52 -4.92
N GLN A 45 11.40 -32.38 -5.42
CA GLN A 45 11.00 -31.08 -4.93
C GLN A 45 9.48 -31.08 -5.00
N MET A 46 8.86 -31.15 -3.82
CA MET A 46 7.45 -30.82 -3.70
C MET A 46 7.33 -29.41 -4.28
N ALA A 47 6.49 -29.26 -5.32
CA ALA A 47 6.13 -27.94 -5.80
C ALA A 47 5.73 -27.11 -4.58
N PRO A 48 6.22 -25.87 -4.42
CA PRO A 48 5.77 -25.06 -3.29
C PRO A 48 4.25 -24.96 -3.32
N THR A 49 3.67 -25.12 -2.14
CA THR A 49 2.27 -24.85 -1.86
C THR A 49 1.92 -23.45 -2.36
N ALA A 50 0.72 -23.28 -2.92
CA ALA A 50 0.19 -21.97 -3.31
C ALA A 50 0.44 -20.94 -2.18
N SER A 51 0.96 -19.78 -2.55
CA SER A 51 1.43 -18.76 -1.61
C SER A 51 0.32 -17.81 -1.15
N ALA A 52 -0.74 -17.66 -1.95
CA ALA A 52 -1.90 -16.86 -1.54
C ALA A 52 -2.67 -17.60 -0.43
N THR A 53 -2.70 -16.99 0.75
CA THR A 53 -3.28 -17.56 1.97
C THR A 53 -4.77 -17.27 2.15
N GLY A 54 -5.31 -16.46 1.24
CA GLY A 54 -6.64 -15.86 1.36
C GLY A 54 -6.70 -14.65 2.29
N VAL A 55 -5.57 -14.20 2.86
CA VAL A 55 -5.47 -12.92 3.57
C VAL A 55 -4.71 -11.93 2.68
N PRO A 56 -5.36 -10.87 2.17
CA PRO A 56 -4.68 -9.89 1.35
C PRO A 56 -3.68 -9.08 2.20
N ILE A 57 -2.60 -8.59 1.58
CA ILE A 57 -1.74 -7.57 2.20
C ILE A 57 -2.59 -6.36 2.56
N ASP A 58 -3.30 -5.81 1.58
CA ASP A 58 -4.16 -4.65 1.74
C ASP A 58 -5.64 -5.09 1.87
N GLY A 59 -6.20 -4.96 3.07
CA GLY A 59 -7.59 -5.29 3.37
C GLY A 59 -8.59 -4.29 2.81
N PHE A 60 -9.89 -4.60 2.85
CA PHE A 60 -10.91 -3.72 2.30
C PHE A 60 -10.93 -2.34 2.99
N LEU A 61 -11.29 -1.30 2.24
CA LEU A 61 -11.44 0.07 2.75
C LEU A 61 -12.94 0.40 2.90
N PRO A 62 -13.50 0.43 4.13
CA PRO A 62 -14.92 0.72 4.34
C PRO A 62 -15.18 2.22 4.13
N MET A 63 -16.03 2.56 3.17
CA MET A 63 -16.31 3.92 2.75
C MET A 63 -17.80 4.19 2.73
N VAL A 64 -18.16 5.42 3.06
CA VAL A 64 -19.55 5.91 3.13
C VAL A 64 -19.68 7.24 2.40
N GLY A 65 -20.90 7.58 1.99
CA GLY A 65 -21.22 8.95 1.58
C GLY A 65 -21.61 9.78 2.79
N ILE A 66 -21.00 10.95 2.96
CA ILE A 66 -21.32 11.91 4.02
C ILE A 66 -21.96 13.18 3.46
N THR A 67 -22.84 13.82 4.24
CA THR A 67 -23.39 15.16 3.98
C THR A 67 -23.48 15.93 5.30
N LEU A 68 -23.50 17.27 5.20
CA LEU A 68 -23.64 18.16 6.36
C LEU A 68 -24.94 18.99 6.27
N THR A 69 -25.44 19.41 7.44
CA THR A 69 -26.59 20.30 7.59
C THR A 69 -26.33 21.34 8.68
N ASP A 70 -27.14 22.39 8.72
CA ASP A 70 -27.12 23.43 9.76
C ASP A 70 -27.78 23.02 11.09
N GLU A 71 -28.07 21.72 11.30
CA GLU A 71 -28.73 21.25 12.51
C GLU A 71 -27.78 21.16 13.72
N PHE A 72 -27.97 22.07 14.68
CA PHE A 72 -27.28 22.07 15.97
C PHE A 72 -28.20 22.50 17.12
N VAL A 73 -27.70 22.41 18.36
CA VAL A 73 -28.41 22.86 19.55
C VAL A 73 -27.85 24.21 19.98
N ASN A 74 -28.66 25.26 19.88
CA ASN A 74 -28.33 26.59 20.40
C ASN A 74 -28.66 26.69 21.91
N ASP A 75 -27.92 25.92 22.72
CA ASP A 75 -27.99 25.89 24.20
C ASP A 75 -26.64 25.40 24.77
N ILE A 76 -26.48 25.36 26.10
CA ILE A 76 -25.33 24.76 26.78
C ILE A 76 -25.44 23.23 26.77
N ASP A 77 -25.52 22.65 25.57
CA ASP A 77 -25.52 21.21 25.31
C ASP A 77 -24.41 20.89 24.31
N PHE A 78 -23.39 20.18 24.76
CA PHE A 78 -22.19 19.86 23.99
C PHE A 78 -22.08 18.36 23.68
N PHE A 79 -23.21 17.65 23.80
CA PHE A 79 -23.32 16.24 23.47
C PHE A 79 -23.99 16.11 22.10
N PRO A 80 -23.34 15.43 21.14
CA PRO A 80 -23.98 15.08 19.89
C PRO A 80 -25.08 14.05 20.08
N LYS A 81 -26.11 14.11 19.24
CA LYS A 81 -27.29 13.25 19.34
C LYS A 81 -27.46 12.40 18.07
N PRO A 82 -27.74 11.10 18.19
CA PRO A 82 -28.01 10.27 17.03
C PRO A 82 -29.34 10.68 16.38
N ALA A 83 -29.35 10.76 15.07
CA ALA A 83 -30.50 11.06 14.24
C ALA A 83 -30.82 9.90 13.30
N THR A 84 -32.11 9.67 13.05
CA THR A 84 -32.60 8.58 12.18
C THR A 84 -33.18 9.10 10.86
N PHE A 85 -33.11 10.41 10.65
CA PHE A 85 -33.50 11.13 9.45
C PHE A 85 -32.73 12.46 9.43
N VAL A 86 -32.62 13.06 8.25
CA VAL A 86 -31.99 14.38 8.10
C VAL A 86 -32.89 15.49 8.68
N GLY A 87 -32.36 16.27 9.60
CA GLY A 87 -32.92 17.56 10.03
C GLY A 87 -32.04 18.73 9.57
N GLY A 88 -32.57 19.95 9.72
CA GLY A 88 -31.92 21.17 9.21
C GLY A 88 -31.94 21.31 7.69
N ASP A 89 -31.33 22.40 7.21
CA ASP A 89 -31.05 22.67 5.81
C ASP A 89 -29.63 22.17 5.46
N TYR A 90 -29.43 21.71 4.23
CA TYR A 90 -28.13 21.19 3.78
C TYR A 90 -27.08 22.29 3.68
N LEU A 91 -25.87 22.02 4.18
CA LEU A 91 -24.73 22.92 3.97
C LEU A 91 -24.27 22.82 2.52
N SER A 92 -24.66 23.83 1.75
CA SER A 92 -24.34 24.02 0.35
C SER A 92 -24.76 25.43 -0.07
N PRO A 93 -24.18 25.99 -1.16
CA PRO A 93 -24.56 27.33 -1.62
C PRO A 93 -26.03 27.49 -2.04
N ASP A 94 -26.70 26.40 -2.41
CA ASP A 94 -28.06 26.39 -2.95
C ASP A 94 -29.07 25.61 -2.09
N GLY A 95 -28.66 25.13 -0.92
CA GLY A 95 -29.47 24.30 -0.02
C GLY A 95 -29.75 22.88 -0.56
N SER A 96 -29.09 22.47 -1.63
CA SER A 96 -29.22 21.11 -2.18
C SER A 96 -28.32 20.11 -1.45
N PRO A 97 -28.69 18.82 -1.36
CA PRO A 97 -27.83 17.83 -0.75
C PRO A 97 -26.53 17.66 -1.55
N ARG A 98 -25.39 17.73 -0.84
CA ARG A 98 -24.05 17.47 -1.39
C ARG A 98 -23.48 16.26 -0.67
N PHE A 99 -22.70 15.46 -1.38
CA PHE A 99 -22.11 14.25 -0.80
C PHE A 99 -20.62 14.17 -1.10
N GLU A 100 -19.87 13.76 -0.10
CA GLU A 100 -18.45 13.48 -0.20
C GLU A 100 -18.19 12.05 0.26
N LEU A 101 -17.15 11.42 -0.30
CA LEU A 101 -16.73 10.08 0.11
C LEU A 101 -15.88 10.20 1.38
N ALA A 102 -16.15 9.36 2.38
CA ALA A 102 -15.36 9.30 3.61
C ALA A 102 -14.99 7.86 3.96
N LEU A 103 -13.76 7.66 4.45
CA LEU A 103 -13.31 6.42 5.07
C LEU A 103 -13.98 6.28 6.44
N LEU A 104 -14.62 5.16 6.71
CA LEU A 104 -15.11 4.83 8.04
C LEU A 104 -13.95 4.31 8.88
N ASP A 105 -13.55 5.08 9.88
CA ASP A 105 -12.35 4.83 10.68
C ASP A 105 -12.70 4.77 12.17
N THR A 106 -12.77 3.56 12.71
CA THR A 106 -12.97 3.33 14.15
C THR A 106 -11.72 3.62 14.99
N GLY A 107 -10.57 3.81 14.35
CA GLY A 107 -9.33 4.25 14.97
C GLY A 107 -9.26 5.77 15.18
N ALA A 108 -9.94 6.54 14.32
CA ALA A 108 -9.99 7.99 14.41
C ALA A 108 -10.92 8.47 15.54
N ALA A 109 -10.36 9.20 16.52
CA ALA A 109 -11.13 9.75 17.64
C ALA A 109 -12.03 10.95 17.26
N VAL A 110 -11.87 11.49 16.04
CA VAL A 110 -12.55 12.67 15.50
C VAL A 110 -12.97 12.39 14.06
N SER A 111 -14.06 13.00 13.58
CA SER A 111 -14.41 13.00 12.15
C SER A 111 -13.75 14.18 11.42
N LEU A 112 -13.14 13.90 10.27
CA LEU A 112 -12.27 14.84 9.55
C LEU A 112 -12.78 15.11 8.14
N LEU A 113 -12.63 16.36 7.71
CA LEU A 113 -12.94 16.80 6.35
C LEU A 113 -11.67 17.26 5.66
N THR A 114 -11.54 16.94 4.38
CA THR A 114 -10.55 17.57 3.51
C THR A 114 -10.92 19.04 3.28
N THR A 115 -9.93 19.88 2.96
CA THR A 115 -10.20 21.26 2.54
C THR A 115 -11.14 21.33 1.32
N ALA A 116 -11.07 20.34 0.42
CA ALA A 116 -11.95 20.25 -0.74
C ALA A 116 -13.41 19.99 -0.34
N ALA A 117 -13.65 19.05 0.58
CA ALA A 117 -14.99 18.77 1.10
C ALA A 117 -15.57 19.96 1.88
N ASP A 118 -14.77 20.62 2.72
CA ASP A 118 -15.15 21.86 3.42
C ASP A 118 -15.69 22.91 2.44
N ALA A 119 -14.94 23.15 1.34
CA ALA A 119 -15.36 24.06 0.28
C ALA A 119 -16.61 23.58 -0.46
N THR A 120 -16.75 22.27 -0.73
CA THR A 120 -17.95 21.69 -1.35
C THR A 120 -19.20 21.91 -0.49
N PHE A 121 -19.08 21.70 0.82
CA PHE A 121 -20.16 21.90 1.78
C PHE A 121 -20.40 23.37 2.11
N ASN A 122 -19.54 24.28 1.66
CA ASN A 122 -19.69 25.72 1.92
C ASN A 122 -19.80 26.00 3.43
N ILE A 123 -18.91 25.42 4.25
CA ILE A 123 -18.96 25.53 5.72
C ILE A 123 -18.84 26.99 6.18
N ASP A 124 -18.08 27.82 5.45
CA ASP A 124 -17.89 29.27 5.66
C ASP A 124 -19.09 30.13 5.18
N GLY A 125 -20.15 29.50 4.67
CA GLY A 125 -21.31 30.19 4.13
C GLY A 125 -22.22 30.78 5.20
N PRO A 126 -23.00 31.84 4.92
CA PRO A 126 -23.99 32.34 5.86
C PRO A 126 -25.21 31.41 5.92
N TYR A 127 -25.58 30.96 7.11
CA TYR A 127 -26.74 30.09 7.35
C TYR A 127 -27.70 30.69 8.38
N SER A 128 -28.92 30.14 8.44
CA SER A 128 -29.92 30.58 9.41
C SER A 128 -29.46 30.22 10.82
N GLY A 129 -29.29 31.21 11.68
CA GLY A 129 -28.77 30.99 13.04
C GLY A 129 -27.24 30.94 13.12
N GLN A 130 -26.53 30.90 11.98
CA GLN A 130 -25.08 31.12 11.90
C GLN A 130 -24.67 32.01 10.70
N PRO A 131 -24.74 33.34 10.85
CA PRO A 131 -24.46 34.28 9.75
C PRO A 131 -23.01 34.31 9.27
N ASP A 132 -22.06 33.89 10.10
CA ASP A 132 -20.62 33.70 9.81
C ASP A 132 -20.27 32.25 9.48
N GLY A 133 -21.27 31.37 9.40
CA GLY A 133 -21.12 29.97 9.02
C GLY A 133 -20.72 29.08 10.20
N PHE A 134 -20.24 27.89 9.87
CA PHE A 134 -19.82 26.87 10.85
C PHE A 134 -18.30 26.73 10.94
N LYS A 135 -17.58 27.70 10.38
CA LYS A 135 -16.13 27.62 10.26
C LYS A 135 -15.49 28.26 11.48
N GLY A 136 -15.41 27.48 12.55
CA GLY A 136 -14.76 27.88 13.79
C GLY A 136 -13.30 28.31 13.60
N THR A 137 -12.81 29.09 14.56
CA THR A 137 -11.49 29.77 14.55
C THR A 137 -10.40 29.00 15.29
N GLU A 138 -10.79 28.01 16.09
CA GLU A 138 -9.89 27.16 16.87
C GLU A 138 -9.23 26.08 16.02
N PHE A 139 -8.09 25.60 16.49
CA PHE A 139 -7.31 24.54 15.85
C PHE A 139 -6.91 23.48 16.86
N ILE A 140 -6.85 22.23 16.39
CA ILE A 140 -6.29 21.12 17.15
C ILE A 140 -5.13 20.49 16.42
N GLN A 141 -4.22 19.88 17.19
CA GLN A 141 -3.23 18.98 16.63
C GLN A 141 -3.81 17.56 16.58
N ILE A 142 -3.91 17.02 15.37
CA ILE A 142 -4.28 15.62 15.14
C ILE A 142 -2.98 14.83 15.03
N GLY A 143 -2.80 13.89 15.95
CA GLY A 143 -1.72 12.92 15.90
C GLY A 143 -2.17 11.58 15.33
N GLY A 144 -1.22 10.88 14.73
CA GLY A 144 -1.44 9.62 14.04
C GLY A 144 -0.10 8.92 13.79
N ALA A 145 -0.11 7.86 12.99
CA ALA A 145 1.07 7.02 12.78
C ALA A 145 2.29 7.80 12.27
N THR A 146 2.10 8.85 11.46
CA THR A 146 3.20 9.48 10.72
C THR A 146 3.56 10.89 11.20
N GLY A 147 2.88 11.43 12.21
CA GLY A 147 3.16 12.75 12.79
C GLY A 147 1.94 13.53 13.24
N LEU A 148 2.08 14.86 13.29
CA LEU A 148 1.05 15.80 13.73
C LEU A 148 0.61 16.69 12.55
N LEU A 149 -0.69 16.92 12.42
CA LEU A 149 -1.29 17.91 11.52
C LEU A 149 -2.15 18.88 12.32
N GLU A 150 -2.15 20.14 11.91
CA GLU A 150 -3.04 21.15 12.49
C GLU A 150 -4.35 21.16 11.69
N ALA A 151 -5.46 20.84 12.35
CA ALA A 151 -6.79 20.83 11.75
C ALA A 151 -7.66 21.89 12.41
N ARG A 152 -8.44 22.60 11.58
CA ARG A 152 -9.36 23.65 12.04
C ARG A 152 -10.64 23.03 12.57
N VAL A 153 -11.11 23.49 13.73
CA VAL A 153 -12.33 23.00 14.36
C VAL A 153 -13.55 23.75 13.79
N SER A 154 -14.61 23.02 13.46
CA SER A 154 -15.89 23.62 13.06
C SER A 154 -16.75 23.97 14.27
N ASP A 155 -17.71 24.87 14.09
CA ASP A 155 -18.83 24.98 15.03
C ASP A 155 -19.73 23.73 14.91
N PRO A 156 -20.58 23.47 15.92
CA PRO A 156 -21.50 22.35 15.91
C PRO A 156 -22.48 22.42 14.73
N LEU A 157 -22.60 21.30 14.02
CA LEU A 157 -23.44 21.11 12.84
C LEU A 157 -24.08 19.71 12.86
N GLY A 158 -24.84 19.37 11.82
CA GLY A 158 -25.35 18.01 11.60
C GLY A 158 -24.48 17.23 10.62
N LEU A 159 -23.96 16.07 11.03
CA LEU A 159 -23.19 15.15 10.19
C LEU A 159 -24.04 13.92 9.87
N TYR A 160 -24.22 13.62 8.59
CA TYR A 160 -25.06 12.52 8.12
C TYR A 160 -24.28 11.58 7.21
N ALA A 161 -24.54 10.27 7.31
CA ALA A 161 -23.85 9.26 6.53
C ALA A 161 -24.78 8.11 6.09
N ALA A 162 -24.46 7.51 4.95
CA ALA A 162 -25.05 6.25 4.49
C ALA A 162 -24.05 5.43 3.66
N GLY A 163 -24.31 4.12 3.56
CA GLY A 163 -23.50 3.22 2.76
C GLY A 163 -23.64 3.47 1.25
N LEU A 164 -22.59 3.11 0.52
CA LEU A 164 -22.50 3.36 -0.93
C LEU A 164 -23.46 2.49 -1.77
N GLN A 165 -24.13 1.51 -1.17
CA GLN A 165 -25.23 0.78 -1.81
C GLN A 165 -26.46 1.65 -2.07
N ASP A 166 -26.61 2.78 -1.38
CA ASP A 166 -27.75 3.70 -1.52
C ASP A 166 -27.48 4.83 -2.53
N ARG A 167 -26.43 4.69 -3.34
CA ARG A 167 -26.12 5.65 -4.41
C ARG A 167 -27.26 5.72 -5.44
N THR A 168 -27.62 6.93 -5.82
CA THR A 168 -28.68 7.21 -6.79
C THR A 168 -28.15 7.67 -8.16
N GLY A 169 -26.85 7.97 -8.25
CA GLY A 169 -26.18 8.44 -9.46
C GLY A 169 -25.04 7.53 -9.93
N GLY A 170 -24.86 7.44 -11.25
CA GLY A 170 -23.70 6.80 -11.90
C GLY A 170 -22.66 7.77 -12.45
N GLY A 171 -22.77 9.07 -12.12
CA GLY A 171 -21.87 10.14 -12.60
C GLY A 171 -20.66 10.36 -11.70
N ALA A 172 -19.81 11.32 -12.08
CA ALA A 172 -18.57 11.65 -11.38
C ALA A 172 -18.77 12.18 -9.95
N SER A 173 -19.89 12.86 -9.67
CA SER A 173 -20.22 13.33 -8.32
C SER A 173 -21.08 12.32 -7.57
N LEU A 174 -20.75 12.10 -6.29
CA LEU A 174 -21.49 11.19 -5.43
C LEU A 174 -22.90 11.72 -5.16
N ALA A 175 -23.90 10.86 -5.31
CA ALA A 175 -25.29 11.14 -4.96
C ALA A 175 -25.87 9.95 -4.20
N ILE A 176 -26.51 10.22 -3.06
CA ILE A 176 -27.04 9.22 -2.13
C ILE A 176 -28.54 9.45 -1.94
N ASN A 177 -29.31 8.38 -1.74
CA ASN A 177 -30.70 8.48 -1.34
C ASN A 177 -30.79 9.09 0.07
N THR A 178 -31.31 10.31 0.18
CA THR A 178 -31.37 11.03 1.46
C THR A 178 -32.23 10.33 2.52
N SER A 179 -33.15 9.44 2.12
CA SER A 179 -33.96 8.67 3.06
C SER A 179 -33.19 7.55 3.78
N SER A 180 -31.96 7.22 3.34
CA SER A 180 -31.11 6.21 4.01
C SER A 180 -30.07 6.81 4.95
N LEU A 181 -30.01 8.14 5.06
CA LEU A 181 -29.06 8.83 5.93
C LEU A 181 -29.44 8.66 7.40
N LEU A 182 -28.44 8.27 8.21
CA LEU A 182 -28.45 8.40 9.65
C LEU A 182 -27.45 9.47 10.05
N GLY A 183 -27.65 10.11 11.19
CA GLY A 183 -26.92 11.33 11.54
C GLY A 183 -26.42 11.42 12.96
N GLN A 184 -25.52 12.36 13.17
CA GLN A 184 -25.09 12.83 14.47
C GLN A 184 -25.24 14.35 14.44
N THR A 185 -26.24 14.87 15.14
CA THR A 185 -26.51 16.32 15.21
C THR A 185 -25.74 16.94 16.36
N ASN A 186 -25.55 18.26 16.33
CA ASN A 186 -24.81 18.98 17.37
C ASN A 186 -23.38 18.42 17.52
N THR A 187 -22.72 18.21 16.38
CA THR A 187 -21.37 17.65 16.30
C THR A 187 -20.42 18.65 15.67
N SER A 188 -19.22 18.74 16.20
CA SER A 188 -18.14 19.55 15.65
C SER A 188 -17.12 18.62 15.00
N VAL A 189 -16.74 18.94 13.76
CA VAL A 189 -15.75 18.19 12.96
C VAL A 189 -14.46 19.00 12.85
N ALA A 190 -13.41 18.42 12.26
CA ALA A 190 -12.18 19.17 11.97
C ALA A 190 -11.79 19.12 10.48
N THR A 191 -11.47 20.28 9.91
CA THR A 191 -11.00 20.41 8.53
C THR A 191 -9.48 20.31 8.49
N LEU A 192 -8.98 19.35 7.73
CA LEU A 192 -7.58 19.12 7.41
C LEU A 192 -7.02 20.24 6.53
N PRO A 193 -5.72 20.54 6.63
CA PRO A 193 -5.06 21.51 5.76
C PRO A 193 -4.86 20.92 4.35
N VAL A 194 -4.65 21.78 3.35
CA VAL A 194 -4.68 21.42 1.92
C VAL A 194 -3.58 20.43 1.51
N GLU A 195 -2.47 20.43 2.23
CA GLU A 195 -1.34 19.53 2.04
C GLU A 195 -1.57 18.13 2.62
N SER A 196 -2.67 17.90 3.35
CA SER A 196 -2.93 16.59 3.95
C SER A 196 -3.25 15.54 2.88
N PRO A 197 -2.58 14.37 2.92
CA PRO A 197 -2.90 13.25 2.03
C PRO A 197 -4.08 12.41 2.53
N LEU A 198 -4.64 12.73 3.71
CA LEU A 198 -5.75 11.96 4.29
C LEU A 198 -7.07 12.23 3.54
N PRO A 199 -7.90 11.20 3.33
CA PRO A 199 -9.25 11.39 2.82
C PRO A 199 -10.16 12.03 3.89
N ASN A 200 -11.41 12.31 3.54
CA ASN A 200 -12.42 12.57 4.57
C ASN A 200 -12.55 11.32 5.45
N ILE A 201 -12.74 11.50 6.75
CA ILE A 201 -12.81 10.42 7.73
C ILE A 201 -14.11 10.56 8.54
N LEU A 202 -14.93 9.52 8.54
CA LEU A 202 -16.02 9.35 9.48
C LEU A 202 -15.51 8.56 10.68
N GLY A 203 -15.22 9.27 11.76
CA GLY A 203 -14.51 8.73 12.91
C GLY A 203 -15.39 7.95 13.90
N LEU A 204 -14.75 7.49 14.97
CA LEU A 204 -15.37 6.81 16.10
C LEU A 204 -16.46 7.64 16.78
N THR A 205 -16.44 8.97 16.64
CA THR A 205 -17.49 9.88 17.13
C THR A 205 -18.86 9.54 16.59
N PHE A 206 -18.95 9.21 15.30
CA PHE A 206 -20.17 8.77 14.66
C PHE A 206 -20.37 7.26 14.86
N ALA A 207 -19.32 6.47 14.61
CA ALA A 207 -19.40 5.00 14.61
C ALA A 207 -19.76 4.42 15.99
N SER A 208 -19.48 5.12 17.09
CA SER A 208 -19.86 4.70 18.44
C SER A 208 -21.36 4.84 18.74
N GLN A 209 -22.10 5.62 17.94
CA GLN A 209 -23.54 5.82 18.13
C GLN A 209 -24.41 4.75 17.46
N TYR A 210 -23.82 3.91 16.61
CA TYR A 210 -24.51 2.90 15.81
C TYR A 210 -23.79 1.56 15.87
N ALA A 211 -24.55 0.47 15.73
CA ALA A 211 -23.95 -0.78 15.31
C ALA A 211 -23.66 -0.67 13.81
N THR A 212 -22.41 -0.88 13.41
CA THR A 212 -21.97 -0.73 12.02
C THR A 212 -21.85 -2.10 11.37
N ARG A 213 -22.68 -2.38 10.36
CA ARG A 213 -22.62 -3.61 9.58
C ARG A 213 -21.88 -3.38 8.27
N ILE A 214 -20.76 -4.06 8.11
CA ILE A 214 -19.91 -4.05 6.92
C ILE A 214 -20.14 -5.35 6.14
N ARG A 215 -20.61 -5.25 4.91
CA ARG A 215 -21.05 -6.38 4.08
C ARG A 215 -20.11 -6.61 2.89
N ASN A 216 -19.09 -7.43 3.09
CA ASN A 216 -18.25 -7.95 2.00
C ASN A 216 -19.06 -8.87 1.05
N SER A 217 -20.21 -9.38 1.48
CA SER A 217 -21.19 -10.09 0.63
C SER A 217 -21.88 -9.18 -0.39
N LEU A 218 -21.75 -7.85 -0.26
CA LEU A 218 -22.29 -6.88 -1.20
C LEU A 218 -21.24 -5.80 -1.57
N PRO A 219 -20.21 -6.16 -2.34
CA PRO A 219 -19.19 -5.22 -2.81
C PRO A 219 -19.76 -4.07 -3.63
N GLN A 220 -19.32 -2.85 -3.36
CA GLN A 220 -19.58 -1.64 -4.11
C GLN A 220 -18.36 -1.32 -4.98
N LEU A 221 -18.56 -1.29 -6.29
CA LEU A 221 -17.54 -1.00 -7.29
C LEU A 221 -18.07 0.02 -8.29
N PHE A 222 -17.46 1.21 -8.34
CA PHE A 222 -17.82 2.26 -9.28
C PHE A 222 -16.65 3.22 -9.50
N GLU A 223 -16.66 3.96 -10.60
CA GLU A 223 -15.64 4.99 -10.86
C GLU A 223 -16.06 6.32 -10.20
N SER A 224 -15.12 6.99 -9.54
CA SER A 224 -15.23 8.35 -9.00
C SER A 224 -13.91 9.08 -9.21
N ASP A 225 -13.93 10.28 -9.80
CA ASP A 225 -12.72 11.07 -10.10
C ASP A 225 -11.62 10.29 -10.85
N GLY A 226 -12.07 9.39 -11.73
CA GLY A 226 -11.22 8.52 -12.53
C GLY A 226 -10.52 7.40 -11.76
N LYS A 227 -10.78 7.22 -10.46
CA LYS A 227 -10.32 6.06 -9.68
C LYS A 227 -11.51 5.15 -9.38
N THR A 228 -11.26 3.85 -9.34
CA THR A 228 -12.29 2.89 -8.93
C THR A 228 -12.42 2.92 -7.40
N VAL A 229 -13.62 3.20 -6.90
CA VAL A 229 -13.99 3.03 -5.50
C VAL A 229 -14.36 1.57 -5.27
N ARG A 230 -13.71 0.95 -4.29
CA ARG A 230 -13.91 -0.43 -3.82
C ARG A 230 -14.25 -0.39 -2.35
N SER A 231 -15.49 -0.73 -2.02
CA SER A 231 -15.90 -0.77 -0.62
C SER A 231 -16.97 -1.82 -0.36
N PRO A 232 -16.99 -2.47 0.80
CA PRO A 232 -18.18 -3.24 1.20
C PRO A 232 -19.39 -2.30 1.35
N ALA A 233 -20.60 -2.83 1.20
CA ALA A 233 -21.80 -2.09 1.60
C ALA A 233 -21.82 -1.89 3.13
N ILE A 234 -22.32 -0.74 3.59
CA ILE A 234 -22.32 -0.38 5.01
C ILE A 234 -23.72 0.00 5.46
N ASP A 235 -24.22 -0.65 6.51
CA ASP A 235 -25.47 -0.26 7.16
C ASP A 235 -25.17 0.25 8.57
N PHE A 236 -25.75 1.39 8.95
CA PHE A 236 -25.79 1.83 10.34
C PHE A 236 -27.10 1.36 10.98
N LEU A 237 -26.97 0.71 12.13
CA LEU A 237 -28.04 -0.02 12.81
C LEU A 237 -28.18 0.46 14.26
N PRO A 238 -29.34 0.27 14.91
CA PRO A 238 -29.46 0.55 16.33
C PRO A 238 -28.46 -0.26 17.17
N LEU A 239 -27.90 0.34 18.21
CA LEU A 239 -26.99 -0.35 19.12
C LEU A 239 -27.64 -1.57 19.78
N GLY A 240 -26.83 -2.60 20.05
CA GLY A 240 -27.28 -3.83 20.72
C GLY A 240 -28.05 -4.79 19.82
N THR A 241 -28.07 -4.55 18.51
CA THR A 241 -28.78 -5.38 17.52
C THR A 241 -27.86 -6.31 16.73
N GLY A 242 -26.55 -6.37 17.03
CA GLY A 242 -25.59 -7.15 16.22
C GLY A 242 -25.93 -8.64 16.07
N ASP A 243 -26.56 -9.25 17.07
CA ASP A 243 -27.01 -10.66 17.01
C ASP A 243 -28.28 -10.90 16.17
N SER A 244 -28.97 -9.82 15.78
CA SER A 244 -30.26 -9.88 15.07
C SER A 244 -30.11 -10.11 13.56
N TYR A 245 -28.88 -10.11 13.04
CA TYR A 245 -28.59 -10.17 11.60
C TYR A 245 -27.98 -11.50 11.14
N GLY A 246 -28.24 -12.59 11.89
CA GLY A 246 -27.92 -13.95 11.45
C GLY A 246 -26.45 -14.36 11.59
N ILE A 247 -25.62 -13.53 12.25
CA ILE A 247 -24.23 -13.85 12.57
C ILE A 247 -24.15 -14.20 14.06
N THR A 248 -23.80 -15.46 14.37
CA THR A 248 -23.77 -15.96 15.76
C THR A 248 -22.39 -15.91 16.40
N ARG A 249 -21.32 -16.00 15.60
CA ARG A 249 -19.94 -15.86 16.08
C ARG A 249 -19.71 -14.42 16.52
N LYS A 250 -19.21 -14.25 17.74
CA LYS A 250 -18.97 -12.94 18.35
C LYS A 250 -17.59 -12.91 19.01
N ALA A 251 -16.73 -12.02 18.53
CA ALA A 251 -15.52 -11.61 19.22
C ALA A 251 -15.87 -10.56 20.27
N PRO A 252 -15.72 -10.84 21.58
CA PRO A 252 -15.95 -9.84 22.61
C PRO A 252 -15.01 -8.65 22.43
N MET A 253 -15.57 -7.44 22.47
CA MET A 253 -14.83 -6.20 22.28
C MET A 253 -14.75 -5.45 23.61
N SER A 254 -13.59 -4.88 23.91
CA SER A 254 -13.42 -3.97 25.04
C SER A 254 -13.50 -2.52 24.55
N LEU A 255 -14.19 -1.70 25.33
CA LEU A 255 -14.25 -0.25 25.16
C LEU A 255 -13.39 0.35 26.28
N LEU A 256 -12.15 0.75 25.99
CA LEU A 256 -11.26 1.36 26.98
C LEU A 256 -11.39 2.88 26.94
N GLY A 257 -11.57 3.54 28.10
CA GLY A 257 -11.74 5.00 28.23
C GLY A 257 -12.46 5.40 29.54
N SER A 258 -12.48 6.71 29.89
CA SER A 258 -13.28 7.22 31.01
C SER A 258 -14.77 7.11 30.66
N ALA A 259 -15.52 6.37 31.47
CA ALA A 259 -16.96 6.24 31.28
C ALA A 259 -17.70 7.55 31.61
N PRO A 260 -18.75 7.92 30.85
CA PRO A 260 -19.22 7.24 29.64
C PRO A 260 -18.47 7.68 28.38
N SER A 261 -18.25 6.72 27.46
CA SER A 261 -17.72 6.84 26.09
C SER A 261 -18.62 7.66 25.15
N THR A 262 -19.37 8.61 25.69
CA THR A 262 -20.28 9.47 24.95
C THR A 262 -19.46 10.51 24.21
N PRO A 263 -19.63 10.68 22.89
CA PRO A 263 -18.99 11.76 22.16
C PRO A 263 -19.33 13.13 22.77
N PHE A 264 -18.39 14.07 22.78
CA PHE A 264 -18.63 15.46 23.18
C PHE A 264 -17.60 16.38 22.53
N TYR A 265 -17.95 17.65 22.31
CA TYR A 265 -16.99 18.70 21.96
C TYR A 265 -16.69 19.57 23.19
N GLN A 266 -15.53 20.23 23.22
CA GLN A 266 -15.15 21.06 24.36
C GLN A 266 -15.50 22.51 24.09
N LEU A 267 -16.27 23.12 24.99
CA LEU A 267 -16.64 24.55 24.91
C LEU A 267 -15.40 25.44 25.02
N ASN A 268 -15.41 26.55 24.29
CA ASN A 268 -14.43 27.60 24.48
C ASN A 268 -14.88 28.58 25.57
N LEU A 269 -14.15 28.57 26.69
CA LEU A 269 -14.46 29.42 27.85
C LEU A 269 -13.76 30.79 27.79
N GLY A 270 -12.98 31.08 26.73
CA GLY A 270 -12.22 32.32 26.57
C GLY A 270 -13.08 33.58 26.45
N GLY A 271 -14.33 33.46 25.99
CA GLY A 271 -15.28 34.57 25.81
C GLY A 271 -15.99 35.06 27.08
N ILE A 272 -15.90 34.33 28.20
CA ILE A 272 -16.68 34.59 29.43
C ILE A 272 -16.36 35.96 30.06
N GLY A 273 -15.17 36.51 29.80
CA GLY A 273 -14.78 37.86 30.25
C GLY A 273 -15.21 39.01 29.33
N GLY A 274 -15.62 38.71 28.09
CA GLY A 274 -15.94 39.69 27.04
C GLY A 274 -17.44 39.94 26.82
N GLY A 275 -18.31 39.19 27.50
CA GLY A 275 -19.77 39.32 27.38
C GLY A 275 -20.38 38.57 26.19
N ASN A 276 -19.59 37.81 25.43
CA ASN A 276 -20.10 36.85 24.46
C ASN A 276 -20.41 35.53 25.19
N LEU A 277 -21.67 35.08 25.12
CA LEU A 277 -22.20 33.90 25.81
C LEU A 277 -22.67 32.82 24.81
N ASP A 278 -22.28 32.94 23.54
CA ASP A 278 -22.55 31.94 22.51
C ASP A 278 -21.59 30.76 22.69
N PHE A 279 -21.88 29.89 23.67
CA PHE A 279 -21.00 28.79 24.07
C PHE A 279 -20.83 27.70 22.99
N TYR A 280 -21.70 27.68 21.99
CA TYR A 280 -21.63 26.76 20.85
C TYR A 280 -20.58 27.20 19.82
N GLU A 281 -20.20 28.48 19.81
CA GLU A 281 -19.21 29.02 18.89
C GLU A 281 -17.78 28.63 19.27
N ASP A 282 -16.96 28.43 18.24
CA ASP A 282 -15.53 28.24 18.31
C ASP A 282 -15.09 27.19 19.35
N PRO A 283 -15.64 25.95 19.34
CA PRO A 283 -15.30 24.98 20.36
C PRO A 283 -13.79 24.70 20.38
N SER A 284 -13.20 24.64 21.58
CA SER A 284 -11.74 24.49 21.75
C SER A 284 -11.23 23.10 21.36
N SER A 285 -12.13 22.15 21.13
CA SER A 285 -11.85 20.82 20.60
C SER A 285 -13.09 20.36 19.82
N PRO A 286 -12.93 19.67 18.68
CA PRO A 286 -14.05 19.08 17.98
C PRO A 286 -14.71 18.02 18.84
N THR A 287 -15.79 17.44 18.32
CA THR A 287 -16.37 16.26 18.93
C THR A 287 -15.32 15.14 18.96
N ILE A 288 -15.08 14.61 20.16
CA ILE A 288 -14.12 13.54 20.43
C ILE A 288 -14.80 12.39 21.15
N VAL A 289 -14.25 11.19 21.01
CA VAL A 289 -14.54 10.05 21.90
C VAL A 289 -13.30 9.73 22.73
N GLN A 290 -13.47 9.71 24.05
CA GLN A 290 -12.41 9.25 24.95
C GLN A 290 -12.38 7.73 24.97
N GLY A 291 -11.55 7.13 24.12
CA GLY A 291 -11.30 5.70 24.17
C GLY A 291 -11.03 5.04 22.83
N GLY A 292 -11.25 3.72 22.80
CA GLY A 292 -10.97 2.89 21.64
C GLY A 292 -11.62 1.52 21.69
N HIS A 293 -11.70 0.86 20.54
CA HIS A 293 -12.17 -0.50 20.39
C HIS A 293 -10.99 -1.48 20.42
N PHE A 294 -11.14 -2.59 21.13
CA PHE A 294 -10.07 -3.58 21.24
C PHE A 294 -10.59 -5.01 21.15
N LEU A 295 -9.83 -5.86 20.48
CA LEU A 295 -10.09 -7.29 20.31
C LEU A 295 -8.99 -8.13 20.98
N ASN A 296 -9.37 -9.30 21.48
CA ASN A 296 -8.40 -10.26 22.01
C ASN A 296 -7.91 -11.17 20.90
N VAL A 297 -6.59 -11.30 20.77
CA VAL A 297 -5.94 -12.05 19.70
C VAL A 297 -4.89 -13.00 20.23
N ASN A 298 -4.63 -14.06 19.46
CA ASN A 298 -3.41 -14.86 19.55
C ASN A 298 -2.64 -14.68 18.25
N ALA A 299 -1.31 -14.69 18.33
CA ALA A 299 -0.43 -14.70 17.16
C ALA A 299 0.69 -15.71 17.39
N SER A 300 1.18 -16.33 16.33
CA SER A 300 2.36 -17.19 16.40
C SER A 300 3.21 -17.05 15.15
N ASN A 301 4.52 -17.17 15.34
CA ASN A 301 5.51 -17.14 14.28
C ASN A 301 6.74 -17.95 14.70
N ASP A 302 7.21 -18.87 13.85
CA ASP A 302 8.42 -19.67 14.06
C ASP A 302 8.46 -20.39 15.43
N GLY A 303 7.31 -20.88 15.88
CA GLY A 303 7.16 -21.59 17.16
C GLY A 303 7.10 -20.70 18.41
N THR A 304 7.22 -19.38 18.26
CA THR A 304 6.86 -18.41 19.31
C THR A 304 5.37 -18.09 19.26
N ALA A 305 4.76 -17.72 20.38
CA ALA A 305 3.35 -17.40 20.43
C ALA A 305 3.00 -16.34 21.47
N LEU A 306 2.11 -15.43 21.08
CA LEU A 306 1.40 -14.48 21.91
C LEU A 306 -0.03 -14.98 22.12
N ASN A 307 -0.49 -14.97 23.37
CA ASN A 307 -1.82 -15.47 23.72
C ASN A 307 -2.62 -14.41 24.47
N SER A 308 -3.87 -14.23 24.07
CA SER A 308 -4.85 -13.32 24.67
C SER A 308 -4.33 -11.88 24.78
N GLN A 309 -3.63 -11.41 23.75
CA GLN A 309 -3.20 -10.02 23.68
C GLN A 309 -4.36 -9.14 23.24
N GLN A 310 -4.41 -7.92 23.77
CA GLN A 310 -5.44 -6.96 23.43
C GLN A 310 -4.89 -6.01 22.36
N PHE A 311 -5.42 -6.11 21.14
CA PHE A 311 -5.03 -5.26 20.01
C PHE A 311 -6.12 -4.23 19.75
N PHE A 312 -5.70 -3.03 19.34
CA PHE A 312 -6.60 -1.97 18.91
C PHE A 312 -7.34 -2.42 17.64
N PHE A 313 -8.63 -2.16 17.54
CA PHE A 313 -9.41 -2.54 16.36
C PHE A 313 -9.73 -1.31 15.54
N ASP A 314 -9.20 -1.30 14.32
CA ASP A 314 -9.14 -0.13 13.47
C ASP A 314 -9.63 -0.50 12.06
N THR A 315 -10.69 0.15 11.62
CA THR A 315 -11.27 -0.03 10.28
C THR A 315 -10.65 0.91 9.25
N GLY A 316 -9.93 1.95 9.68
CA GLY A 316 -9.08 2.77 8.82
C GLY A 316 -7.75 2.08 8.49
N ALA A 317 -7.27 1.18 9.35
CA ALA A 317 -6.11 0.34 9.06
C ALA A 317 -6.49 -0.83 8.13
N SER A 318 -6.03 -0.79 6.88
CA SER A 318 -6.25 -1.89 5.93
C SER A 318 -5.38 -3.11 6.23
N VAL A 319 -4.23 -2.92 6.86
CA VAL A 319 -3.28 -3.97 7.24
C VAL A 319 -3.16 -4.04 8.77
N THR A 320 -3.05 -5.25 9.30
CA THR A 320 -2.76 -5.49 10.72
C THR A 320 -1.35 -4.99 11.05
N VAL A 321 -1.18 -4.33 12.21
CA VAL A 321 0.09 -3.74 12.63
C VAL A 321 0.55 -4.37 13.94
N LEU A 322 1.85 -4.62 14.06
CA LEU A 322 2.52 -4.99 15.31
C LEU A 322 3.44 -3.83 15.74
N SER A 323 3.47 -3.53 17.03
CA SER A 323 4.58 -2.74 17.59
C SER A 323 5.90 -3.49 17.43
N GLU A 324 7.03 -2.78 17.41
CA GLU A 324 8.36 -3.38 17.30
C GLU A 324 8.62 -4.39 18.41
N LEU A 325 8.20 -4.07 19.64
CA LEU A 325 8.32 -5.00 20.78
C LEU A 325 7.50 -6.28 20.58
N THR A 326 6.30 -6.15 20.00
CA THR A 326 5.41 -7.30 19.77
C THR A 326 5.94 -8.18 18.63
N ALA A 327 6.47 -7.56 17.58
CA ALA A 327 7.17 -8.26 16.50
C ALA A 327 8.40 -9.03 17.04
N LEU A 328 9.20 -8.39 17.89
CA LEU A 328 10.37 -9.01 18.52
C LEU A 328 9.99 -10.20 19.40
N GLN A 329 8.87 -10.13 20.13
CA GLN A 329 8.33 -11.25 20.90
C GLN A 329 7.87 -12.42 20.03
N LEU A 330 7.51 -12.15 18.77
CA LEU A 330 7.21 -13.14 17.74
C LEU A 330 8.46 -13.58 16.94
N GLY A 331 9.65 -13.13 17.35
CA GLY A 331 10.92 -13.50 16.73
C GLY A 331 11.30 -12.69 15.49
N ILE A 332 10.62 -11.57 15.22
CA ILE A 332 10.92 -10.65 14.11
C ILE A 332 11.69 -9.45 14.67
N ASP A 333 12.94 -9.27 14.24
CA ASP A 333 13.76 -8.12 14.59
C ASP A 333 13.93 -7.21 13.38
N VAL A 334 13.15 -6.14 13.31
CA VAL A 334 13.15 -5.18 12.19
C VAL A 334 14.49 -4.48 11.95
N GLN A 335 15.43 -4.56 12.89
CA GLN A 335 16.77 -4.00 12.72
C GLN A 335 17.72 -4.96 12.00
N THR A 336 17.44 -6.27 12.01
CA THR A 336 18.33 -7.30 11.44
C THR A 336 17.68 -8.12 10.33
N ASP A 337 16.36 -8.22 10.34
CA ASP A 337 15.60 -9.04 9.41
C ASP A 337 15.17 -8.18 8.22
N ALA A 338 15.38 -8.69 7.02
CA ALA A 338 14.89 -8.03 5.81
C ALA A 338 13.36 -8.13 5.77
N PRO A 339 12.64 -7.03 5.48
CA PRO A 339 11.20 -7.08 5.34
C PRO A 339 10.81 -7.98 4.16
N ASP A 340 9.67 -8.63 4.31
CA ASP A 340 9.06 -9.39 3.23
C ASP A 340 8.53 -8.42 2.17
N PHE A 341 7.81 -7.39 2.57
CA PHE A 341 7.27 -6.36 1.69
C PHE A 341 7.36 -5.01 2.38
N THR A 342 7.10 -3.93 1.67
CA THR A 342 6.99 -2.61 2.31
C THR A 342 5.72 -1.89 1.89
N LEU A 343 5.16 -1.09 2.78
CA LEU A 343 4.02 -0.22 2.46
C LEU A 343 4.27 1.18 3.01
N GLU A 344 3.85 2.17 2.25
CA GLU A 344 3.73 3.53 2.76
C GLU A 344 2.39 3.70 3.49
N ILE A 345 2.45 4.06 4.78
CA ILE A 345 1.27 4.39 5.57
C ILE A 345 0.92 5.85 5.34
N ILE A 346 -0.32 6.11 4.96
CA ILE A 346 -0.88 7.46 4.92
C ILE A 346 -1.40 7.79 6.31
N GLY A 347 -0.77 8.73 7.00
CA GLY A 347 -1.19 9.16 8.33
C GLY A 347 -1.21 10.68 8.48
N SER A 348 -1.54 11.15 9.68
CA SER A 348 -1.69 12.58 9.99
C SER A 348 -0.37 13.34 10.12
N GLY A 349 0.77 12.83 9.64
CA GLY A 349 2.01 13.59 9.46
C GLY A 349 2.55 13.52 8.03
N GLY A 350 1.73 13.07 7.08
CA GLY A 350 2.13 12.76 5.70
C GLY A 350 2.31 11.26 5.46
N GLY A 351 2.91 10.90 4.33
CA GLY A 351 3.38 9.55 4.08
C GLY A 351 4.54 9.21 5.02
N SER A 352 4.46 8.06 5.71
CA SER A 352 5.68 7.48 6.28
C SER A 352 6.58 7.04 5.12
N GLY A 353 7.90 6.99 5.32
CA GLY A 353 8.73 6.16 4.44
C GLY A 353 8.21 4.70 4.41
N ALA A 354 8.80 3.89 3.55
CA ALA A 354 8.49 2.46 3.43
C ALA A 354 8.51 1.77 4.82
N VAL A 355 7.33 1.33 5.29
CA VAL A 355 7.18 0.61 6.57
C VAL A 355 7.42 -0.88 6.32
N PRO A 356 8.26 -1.54 7.14
CA PRO A 356 8.57 -2.94 6.94
C PRO A 356 7.37 -3.83 7.24
N GLY A 357 7.06 -4.71 6.30
CA GLY A 357 6.02 -5.72 6.38
C GLY A 357 6.60 -7.14 6.43
N PHE A 358 5.92 -8.02 7.17
CA PHE A 358 6.31 -9.42 7.37
C PHE A 358 5.08 -10.32 7.30
N PHE A 359 5.29 -11.59 6.98
CA PHE A 359 4.26 -12.61 7.17
C PHE A 359 4.48 -13.37 8.48
N ILE A 360 3.41 -13.50 9.28
CA ILE A 360 3.41 -14.36 10.48
C ILE A 360 2.63 -15.65 10.22
N ASP A 361 3.09 -16.77 10.79
CA ASP A 361 2.48 -18.09 10.57
C ASP A 361 0.98 -18.13 10.85
N GLN A 362 0.53 -17.50 11.93
CA GLN A 362 -0.87 -17.53 12.34
C GLN A 362 -1.29 -16.28 13.12
N PHE A 363 -2.50 -15.81 12.82
CA PHE A 363 -3.21 -14.78 13.59
C PHE A 363 -4.61 -15.27 13.91
N THR A 364 -5.03 -15.14 15.17
CA THR A 364 -6.36 -15.60 15.62
C THR A 364 -7.10 -14.51 16.35
N VAL A 365 -8.29 -14.15 15.88
CA VAL A 365 -9.26 -13.31 16.62
C VAL A 365 -10.10 -14.22 17.50
N LEU A 366 -10.01 -14.04 18.82
CA LEU A 366 -10.71 -14.87 19.80
C LEU A 366 -12.21 -14.55 19.80
N ALA A 367 -13.03 -15.56 19.53
CA ALA A 367 -14.48 -15.40 19.44
C ALA A 367 -15.26 -16.55 20.09
N THR A 368 -16.38 -16.18 20.72
CA THR A 368 -17.44 -17.13 21.05
C THR A 368 -18.13 -17.60 19.77
N GLY A 369 -18.54 -18.87 19.72
CA GLY A 369 -19.03 -19.49 18.47
C GLY A 369 -17.92 -19.93 17.51
N GLY A 370 -16.65 -19.86 17.93
CA GLY A 370 -15.48 -20.34 17.19
C GLY A 370 -14.60 -19.19 16.70
N SER A 371 -13.35 -19.16 17.16
CA SER A 371 -12.36 -18.15 16.76
C SER A 371 -12.09 -18.14 15.26
N ILE A 372 -11.68 -16.99 14.74
CA ILE A 372 -11.18 -16.85 13.36
C ILE A 372 -9.67 -17.03 13.41
N THR A 373 -9.16 -18.10 12.82
CA THR A 373 -7.73 -18.39 12.73
C THR A 373 -7.30 -18.32 11.27
N LEU A 374 -6.34 -17.45 10.99
CA LEU A 374 -5.75 -17.19 9.69
C LEU A 374 -4.30 -17.65 9.68
N SER A 375 -3.79 -18.02 8.50
CA SER A 375 -2.42 -18.49 8.33
C SER A 375 -1.65 -17.62 7.34
N ASN A 376 -0.33 -17.50 7.54
CA ASN A 376 0.58 -16.68 6.74
C ASN A 376 -0.02 -15.28 6.48
N VAL A 377 -0.14 -14.55 7.57
CA VAL A 377 -0.88 -13.29 7.68
C VAL A 377 0.10 -12.13 7.49
N PRO A 378 -0.14 -11.23 6.53
CA PRO A 378 0.67 -10.03 6.37
C PRO A 378 0.42 -9.06 7.52
N VAL A 379 1.51 -8.58 8.10
CA VAL A 379 1.52 -7.56 9.16
C VAL A 379 2.56 -6.49 8.84
N LEU A 380 2.27 -5.24 9.19
CA LEU A 380 3.29 -4.19 9.24
C LEU A 380 3.88 -4.11 10.64
N VAL A 381 5.15 -3.72 10.74
CA VAL A 381 5.80 -3.49 12.03
C VAL A 381 6.11 -2.00 12.19
N PHE A 382 5.37 -1.36 13.10
CA PHE A 382 5.47 0.07 13.36
C PHE A 382 4.89 0.42 14.73
N ASP A 383 5.57 1.28 15.48
CA ASP A 383 5.12 1.72 16.81
C ASP A 383 4.03 2.80 16.70
N VAL A 384 2.79 2.44 17.06
CA VAL A 384 1.65 3.36 17.07
C VAL A 384 1.33 3.81 18.50
N THR A 385 1.20 5.12 18.69
CA THR A 385 0.81 5.69 19.99
C THR A 385 -0.61 5.27 20.36
N ASN A 386 -0.81 4.88 21.61
CA ASN A 386 -2.11 4.52 22.16
C ASN A 386 -3.00 5.76 22.33
N PRO A 387 -4.11 5.88 21.59
CA PRO A 387 -4.99 7.04 21.67
C PRO A 387 -5.70 7.16 23.03
N ALA A 388 -5.91 6.03 23.73
CA ALA A 388 -6.51 6.03 25.07
C ALA A 388 -5.49 6.33 26.19
N SER A 389 -4.19 6.31 25.89
CA SER A 389 -3.13 6.62 26.85
C SER A 389 -1.92 7.25 26.14
N PRO A 390 -2.02 8.54 25.78
CA PRO A 390 -0.95 9.26 25.06
C PRO A 390 0.38 9.16 25.82
N GLY A 391 1.40 8.58 25.18
CA GLY A 391 2.71 8.28 25.78
C GLY A 391 3.05 6.79 25.89
N ASN A 392 2.09 5.89 25.63
CA ASN A 392 2.31 4.46 25.51
C ASN A 392 2.10 3.98 24.07
N ILE A 393 2.71 2.87 23.68
CA ILE A 393 2.52 2.22 22.38
C ILE A 393 1.49 1.10 22.51
N VAL A 394 0.61 0.93 21.51
CA VAL A 394 -0.30 -0.23 21.47
C VAL A 394 0.47 -1.49 21.09
N PRO A 395 0.17 -2.67 21.67
CA PRO A 395 0.83 -3.91 21.26
C PRO A 395 0.68 -4.20 19.76
N GLY A 396 -0.50 -3.91 19.21
CA GLY A 396 -0.78 -3.99 17.78
C GLY A 396 -2.18 -3.50 17.44
N ILE A 397 -2.46 -3.49 16.13
CA ILE A 397 -3.73 -3.07 15.51
C ILE A 397 -4.26 -4.23 14.69
N VAL A 398 -5.53 -4.59 14.86
CA VAL A 398 -6.26 -5.49 13.97
C VAL A 398 -6.86 -4.65 12.85
N GLY A 399 -6.31 -4.82 11.64
CA GLY A 399 -6.80 -4.15 10.43
C GLY A 399 -7.89 -4.94 9.70
N THR A 400 -8.39 -4.38 8.61
CA THR A 400 -9.48 -5.00 7.82
C THR A 400 -9.05 -6.23 7.02
N ASN A 401 -7.74 -6.43 6.77
CA ASN A 401 -7.21 -7.61 6.09
C ASN A 401 -7.62 -8.93 6.76
N VAL A 402 -7.67 -8.95 8.09
CA VAL A 402 -8.09 -10.11 8.90
C VAL A 402 -9.56 -10.48 8.68
N PHE A 403 -10.38 -9.56 8.17
CA PHE A 403 -11.81 -9.76 7.93
C PHE A 403 -12.17 -9.82 6.44
N ALA A 404 -11.18 -9.86 5.55
CA ALA A 404 -11.40 -9.95 4.11
C ALA A 404 -12.31 -11.15 3.75
N GLY A 405 -13.30 -10.89 2.89
CA GLY A 405 -14.26 -11.90 2.46
C GLY A 405 -15.25 -12.35 3.53
N ARG A 406 -15.44 -11.59 4.62
CA ARG A 406 -16.45 -11.85 5.67
C ARG A 406 -17.27 -10.61 5.95
N ASP A 407 -18.55 -10.78 6.22
CA ASP A 407 -19.37 -9.72 6.78
C ASP A 407 -19.04 -9.56 8.26
N ILE A 408 -18.96 -8.31 8.73
CA ILE A 408 -18.77 -8.00 10.14
C ILE A 408 -19.83 -7.01 10.64
N ILE A 409 -20.19 -7.12 11.91
CA ILE A 409 -21.00 -6.12 12.61
C ILE A 409 -20.26 -5.68 13.84
N ILE A 410 -19.87 -4.41 13.87
CA ILE A 410 -19.22 -3.76 14.98
C ILE A 410 -20.32 -3.16 15.83
N ASP A 411 -20.61 -3.76 16.99
CA ASP A 411 -21.64 -3.29 17.90
C ASP A 411 -20.97 -2.79 19.19
N PRO A 412 -20.77 -1.46 19.33
CA PRO A 412 -20.13 -0.88 20.51
C PRO A 412 -21.12 -0.67 21.67
N ASN A 413 -22.22 -1.43 21.74
CA ASN A 413 -23.21 -1.28 22.82
C ASN A 413 -22.57 -1.45 24.22
N PRO A 414 -22.54 -0.40 25.06
CA PRO A 414 -21.89 -0.48 26.35
C PRO A 414 -22.67 -1.42 27.28
N SER A 415 -21.94 -2.30 27.98
CA SER A 415 -22.54 -3.19 28.98
C SER A 415 -22.89 -2.41 30.25
N LEU A 416 -24.13 -1.93 30.37
CA LEU A 416 -24.61 -1.18 31.55
C LEU A 416 -24.98 -2.07 32.76
N GLY A 417 -24.71 -3.38 32.69
CA GLY A 417 -25.17 -4.36 33.68
C GLY A 417 -26.67 -4.68 33.50
N GLY A 418 -27.05 -5.95 33.67
CA GLY A 418 -28.45 -6.39 33.50
C GLY A 418 -28.70 -7.46 32.44
N GLY A 419 -27.65 -7.97 31.77
CA GLY A 419 -27.74 -9.14 30.88
C GLY A 419 -28.08 -8.84 29.41
N GLY A 420 -28.03 -7.58 28.97
CA GLY A 420 -28.16 -7.21 27.56
C GLY A 420 -26.92 -7.54 26.72
N ALA A 421 -27.04 -7.46 25.39
CA ALA A 421 -25.95 -7.69 24.46
C ALA A 421 -24.78 -6.72 24.74
N SER A 422 -23.61 -7.24 25.12
CA SER A 422 -22.40 -6.44 25.34
C SER A 422 -21.72 -6.04 24.03
N ALA A 423 -20.77 -5.12 24.08
CA ALA A 423 -19.94 -4.78 22.93
C ALA A 423 -19.26 -6.01 22.30
N GLY A 424 -19.16 -6.02 20.98
CA GLY A 424 -18.51 -7.09 20.24
C GLY A 424 -18.49 -6.88 18.73
N VAL A 425 -17.64 -7.66 18.07
CA VAL A 425 -17.62 -7.78 16.62
C VAL A 425 -18.20 -9.14 16.23
N TYR A 426 -19.34 -9.12 15.53
CA TYR A 426 -19.96 -10.31 14.99
C TYR A 426 -19.34 -10.61 13.63
N ILE A 427 -18.89 -11.84 13.40
CA ILE A 427 -18.08 -12.19 12.22
C ILE A 427 -18.70 -13.38 11.48
N SER A 428 -19.11 -13.18 10.22
CA SER A 428 -19.72 -14.24 9.42
C SER A 428 -18.73 -15.35 9.04
N ASP A 429 -19.26 -16.45 8.52
CA ASP A 429 -18.46 -17.34 7.68
C ASP A 429 -18.04 -16.63 6.38
N ALA A 430 -17.09 -17.21 5.63
CA ALA A 430 -16.63 -16.60 4.40
C ALA A 430 -17.81 -16.45 3.41
N VAL A 431 -17.92 -15.28 2.80
CA VAL A 431 -18.97 -14.93 1.82
C VAL A 431 -18.47 -15.08 0.37
N THR A 432 -17.18 -15.36 0.20
CA THR A 432 -16.54 -15.59 -1.08
C THR A 432 -16.61 -17.07 -1.48
N SER A 433 -16.43 -17.34 -2.78
CA SER A 433 -16.40 -18.70 -3.31
C SER A 433 -15.17 -18.95 -4.15
N GLU A 434 -14.51 -20.08 -3.91
CA GLU A 434 -13.34 -20.50 -4.69
C GLU A 434 -13.75 -20.94 -6.11
N LYS A 435 -13.14 -20.30 -7.11
CA LYS A 435 -13.31 -20.60 -8.52
C LYS A 435 -11.97 -21.05 -9.08
N ASN A 436 -11.84 -22.34 -9.33
CA ASN A 436 -10.61 -22.95 -9.80
C ASN A 436 -10.65 -23.17 -11.30
N TRP A 437 -9.57 -22.79 -11.98
CA TRP A 437 -9.35 -23.15 -13.37
C TRP A 437 -9.40 -24.67 -13.54
N ALA A 438 -10.18 -25.14 -14.51
CA ALA A 438 -10.57 -26.54 -14.66
C ALA A 438 -10.28 -27.14 -16.05
N THR A 439 -9.77 -26.33 -16.98
CA THR A 439 -9.42 -26.81 -18.33
C THR A 439 -7.92 -27.10 -18.47
N THR A 440 -7.58 -28.21 -19.11
CA THR A 440 -6.20 -28.60 -19.46
C THR A 440 -5.75 -28.10 -20.84
N ALA A 441 -6.62 -27.36 -21.55
CA ALA A 441 -6.29 -26.78 -22.84
C ALA A 441 -5.10 -25.82 -22.73
N ALA A 442 -4.27 -25.75 -23.77
CA ALA A 442 -3.12 -24.83 -23.82
C ALA A 442 -3.56 -23.35 -23.79
N ALA A 443 -4.75 -23.04 -24.32
CA ALA A 443 -5.37 -21.74 -24.17
C ALA A 443 -6.89 -21.90 -24.04
N ALA A 444 -7.53 -21.12 -23.18
CA ALA A 444 -8.99 -21.05 -23.08
C ALA A 444 -9.47 -19.67 -22.64
N SER A 445 -10.70 -19.33 -23.00
CA SER A 445 -11.33 -18.07 -22.58
C SER A 445 -11.68 -18.09 -21.10
N TRP A 446 -11.38 -16.98 -20.41
CA TRP A 446 -11.77 -16.75 -19.01
C TRP A 446 -13.28 -16.79 -18.81
N THR A 447 -14.07 -16.24 -19.74
CA THR A 447 -15.52 -16.08 -19.57
C THR A 447 -16.30 -17.36 -19.85
N THR A 448 -15.64 -18.40 -20.37
CA THR A 448 -16.29 -19.68 -20.65
C THR A 448 -16.49 -20.48 -19.37
N GLY A 449 -17.74 -20.80 -19.02
CA GLY A 449 -18.05 -21.56 -17.80
C GLY A 449 -17.32 -22.90 -17.69
N GLY A 450 -17.09 -23.58 -18.82
CA GLY A 450 -16.31 -24.83 -18.87
C GLY A 450 -14.81 -24.68 -18.52
N SER A 451 -14.28 -23.46 -18.45
CA SER A 451 -12.92 -23.19 -17.97
C SER A 451 -12.80 -23.25 -16.45
N TRP A 452 -13.91 -23.34 -15.71
CA TRP A 452 -13.96 -23.23 -14.26
C TRP A 452 -14.69 -24.40 -13.60
N ASN A 453 -14.29 -24.72 -12.37
CA ASN A 453 -15.03 -25.67 -11.54
C ASN A 453 -16.48 -25.19 -11.33
N GLY A 454 -17.43 -26.13 -11.34
CA GLY A 454 -18.85 -25.81 -11.23
C GLY A 454 -19.48 -25.18 -12.48
N GLY A 455 -18.74 -25.03 -13.59
CA GLY A 455 -19.31 -24.68 -14.89
C GLY A 455 -19.67 -23.20 -15.07
N ALA A 456 -19.19 -22.32 -14.21
CA ALA A 456 -19.45 -20.88 -14.29
C ALA A 456 -18.19 -20.07 -13.95
N ALA A 457 -17.92 -19.02 -14.72
CA ALA A 457 -16.83 -18.09 -14.48
C ALA A 457 -16.99 -17.34 -13.13
N PRO A 458 -15.88 -16.91 -12.51
CA PRO A 458 -15.94 -16.11 -11.28
C PRO A 458 -16.67 -14.79 -11.50
N THR A 459 -17.40 -14.37 -10.48
CA THR A 459 -18.07 -13.06 -10.37
C THR A 459 -17.41 -12.26 -9.24
N THR A 460 -17.95 -11.10 -8.86
CA THR A 460 -17.41 -10.21 -7.82
C THR A 460 -17.18 -10.87 -6.43
N LEU A 461 -17.83 -12.00 -6.13
CA LEU A 461 -17.58 -12.78 -4.90
C LEU A 461 -16.74 -14.05 -5.15
N GLY A 462 -16.27 -14.25 -6.37
CA GLY A 462 -15.44 -15.38 -6.77
C GLY A 462 -13.96 -15.07 -6.57
N VAL A 463 -13.26 -15.91 -5.81
CA VAL A 463 -11.80 -15.94 -5.75
C VAL A 463 -11.32 -16.77 -6.95
N ALA A 464 -10.71 -16.11 -7.92
CA ALA A 464 -10.30 -16.71 -9.19
C ALA A 464 -8.90 -17.34 -9.08
N ASN A 465 -8.86 -18.64 -8.81
CA ASN A 465 -7.63 -19.42 -8.78
C ASN A 465 -7.28 -19.96 -10.17
N VAL A 466 -6.41 -19.23 -10.86
CA VAL A 466 -5.94 -19.51 -12.20
C VAL A 466 -4.63 -20.28 -12.11
N ARG A 467 -4.74 -21.60 -11.91
CA ARG A 467 -3.60 -22.49 -11.70
C ARG A 467 -3.36 -23.38 -12.90
N ASN A 468 -2.10 -23.57 -13.29
CA ASN A 468 -1.76 -24.53 -14.36
C ASN A 468 -2.11 -25.96 -13.91
N ILE A 469 -3.00 -26.60 -14.65
CA ILE A 469 -3.38 -28.02 -14.47
C ILE A 469 -3.04 -28.87 -15.70
N GLY A 470 -2.44 -28.26 -16.72
CA GLY A 470 -2.02 -28.89 -17.96
C GLY A 470 -0.65 -29.56 -17.86
N SER A 471 -0.22 -30.19 -18.95
CA SER A 471 1.11 -30.80 -19.09
C SER A 471 2.17 -29.84 -19.65
N GLY A 472 1.76 -28.66 -20.15
CA GLY A 472 2.63 -27.62 -20.67
C GLY A 472 2.15 -26.23 -20.22
N ASN A 473 2.69 -25.18 -20.81
CA ASN A 473 2.23 -23.82 -20.55
C ASN A 473 0.74 -23.68 -20.93
N GLN A 474 0.00 -22.92 -20.11
CA GLN A 474 -1.41 -22.66 -20.32
C GLN A 474 -1.67 -21.15 -20.32
N GLU A 475 -2.68 -20.73 -21.08
CA GLU A 475 -3.13 -19.35 -21.16
C GLU A 475 -4.64 -19.22 -20.86
N ALA A 476 -5.00 -18.39 -19.90
CA ALA A 476 -6.35 -17.90 -19.68
C ALA A 476 -6.51 -16.54 -20.38
N VAL A 477 -7.38 -16.47 -21.39
CA VAL A 477 -7.56 -15.27 -22.22
C VAL A 477 -8.74 -14.46 -21.73
N LEU A 478 -8.48 -13.24 -21.26
CA LEU A 478 -9.49 -12.20 -21.03
C LEU A 478 -9.75 -11.44 -22.34
N SER A 479 -10.90 -11.71 -22.95
CA SER A 479 -11.39 -11.03 -24.16
C SER A 479 -12.59 -10.10 -23.89
N ALA A 480 -13.05 -10.06 -22.65
CA ALA A 480 -14.10 -9.16 -22.17
C ALA A 480 -13.81 -8.78 -20.72
N SER A 481 -14.14 -7.55 -20.34
CA SER A 481 -13.88 -7.05 -18.98
C SER A 481 -14.63 -7.89 -17.95
N THR A 482 -13.97 -8.20 -16.86
CA THR A 482 -14.50 -9.07 -15.81
C THR A 482 -14.19 -8.50 -14.44
N THR A 483 -15.06 -8.81 -13.49
CA THR A 483 -14.89 -8.43 -12.09
C THR A 483 -14.88 -9.68 -11.22
N VAL A 484 -13.88 -9.79 -10.36
CA VAL A 484 -13.74 -10.89 -9.39
C VAL A 484 -13.46 -10.36 -7.99
N PHE A 485 -13.54 -11.20 -6.97
CA PHE A 485 -13.15 -10.79 -5.63
C PHE A 485 -11.64 -10.60 -5.55
N GLU A 486 -10.91 -11.64 -5.95
CA GLU A 486 -9.45 -11.75 -5.96
C GLU A 486 -9.02 -12.60 -7.16
N ALA A 487 -7.80 -12.42 -7.67
CA ALA A 487 -7.21 -13.29 -8.67
C ALA A 487 -5.85 -13.84 -8.23
N ASN A 488 -5.71 -15.16 -8.23
CA ASN A 488 -4.49 -15.88 -7.86
C ASN A 488 -3.98 -16.64 -9.07
N VAL A 489 -2.80 -16.28 -9.59
CA VAL A 489 -2.24 -16.86 -10.81
C VAL A 489 -0.98 -17.63 -10.47
N SER A 490 -0.94 -18.93 -10.74
CA SER A 490 0.24 -19.75 -10.45
C SER A 490 0.46 -20.86 -11.46
N GLY A 491 1.72 -21.18 -11.69
CA GLY A 491 2.14 -22.28 -12.56
C GLY A 491 2.79 -23.42 -11.77
N ALA A 492 3.58 -24.20 -12.48
CA ALA A 492 4.49 -25.17 -11.89
C ALA A 492 5.83 -25.12 -12.62
N ALA A 493 6.88 -25.70 -12.04
CA ALA A 493 8.18 -25.76 -12.68
C ALA A 493 8.08 -26.31 -14.13
N GLY A 494 8.55 -25.50 -15.09
CA GLY A 494 8.48 -25.81 -16.53
C GLY A 494 7.09 -25.70 -17.19
N ARG A 495 6.07 -25.22 -16.47
CA ARG A 495 4.68 -25.10 -16.91
C ARG A 495 4.06 -23.79 -16.39
N ALA A 496 4.21 -22.71 -17.14
CA ALA A 496 3.67 -21.41 -16.77
C ALA A 496 2.14 -21.37 -16.89
N MET A 497 1.49 -20.58 -16.03
CA MET A 497 0.09 -20.17 -16.24
C MET A 497 0.06 -18.68 -16.56
N THR A 498 -0.41 -18.32 -17.76
CA THR A 498 -0.50 -16.91 -18.18
C THR A 498 -1.96 -16.47 -18.20
N VAL A 499 -2.27 -15.36 -17.55
CA VAL A 499 -3.50 -14.60 -17.82
C VAL A 499 -3.16 -13.51 -18.84
N ARG A 500 -3.71 -13.61 -20.05
CA ARG A 500 -3.57 -12.58 -21.08
C ARG A 500 -4.76 -11.63 -21.01
N VAL A 501 -4.50 -10.36 -20.70
CA VAL A 501 -5.53 -9.30 -20.71
C VAL A 501 -5.42 -8.53 -22.01
N GLN A 502 -6.41 -8.72 -22.90
CA GLN A 502 -6.39 -8.15 -24.24
C GLN A 502 -6.64 -6.63 -24.27
N ASN A 503 -6.35 -6.03 -25.41
CA ASN A 503 -6.47 -4.59 -25.62
C ASN A 503 -7.88 -4.06 -25.27
N GLY A 504 -7.93 -3.03 -24.42
CA GLY A 504 -9.17 -2.41 -23.98
C GLY A 504 -10.02 -3.27 -23.02
N VAL A 505 -9.51 -4.42 -22.57
CA VAL A 505 -10.16 -5.28 -21.58
C VAL A 505 -9.63 -4.98 -20.17
N LYS A 506 -10.51 -4.98 -19.18
CA LYS A 506 -10.20 -4.71 -17.77
C LYS A 506 -10.40 -5.96 -16.91
N LEU A 507 -9.39 -6.36 -16.13
CA LEU A 507 -9.55 -7.27 -14.99
C LEU A 507 -9.70 -6.42 -13.74
N THR A 508 -10.92 -6.31 -13.22
CA THR A 508 -11.17 -5.61 -11.95
C THR A 508 -11.23 -6.61 -10.80
N THR A 509 -10.50 -6.36 -9.71
CA THR A 509 -10.64 -7.11 -8.45
C THR A 509 -11.20 -6.22 -7.34
N PHE A 510 -11.88 -6.81 -6.37
CA PHE A 510 -12.31 -6.12 -5.16
C PHE A 510 -11.17 -6.01 -4.14
N THR A 511 -10.43 -7.10 -3.92
CA THR A 511 -9.17 -7.10 -3.16
C THR A 511 -8.01 -6.99 -4.16
N GLY A 512 -7.09 -7.95 -4.17
CA GLY A 512 -5.87 -7.89 -4.94
C GLY A 512 -5.74 -8.91 -6.06
N ILE A 513 -4.57 -8.85 -6.68
CA ILE A 513 -4.08 -9.81 -7.67
C ILE A 513 -2.75 -10.36 -7.15
N ASN A 514 -2.64 -11.68 -7.05
CA ASN A 514 -1.43 -12.37 -6.63
C ASN A 514 -0.86 -13.13 -7.84
N ILE A 515 0.32 -12.74 -8.31
CA ILE A 515 1.07 -13.39 -9.38
C ILE A 515 2.14 -14.26 -8.74
N GLU A 516 1.74 -15.46 -8.36
CA GLU A 516 2.58 -16.41 -7.63
C GLU A 516 3.59 -17.11 -8.57
N GLN A 517 4.40 -18.00 -7.99
CA GLN A 517 5.46 -18.69 -8.70
C GLN A 517 5.00 -19.35 -10.00
N PHE A 518 5.74 -19.07 -11.08
CA PHE A 518 5.45 -19.54 -12.45
C PHE A 518 4.09 -19.08 -13.01
N GLY A 519 3.34 -18.26 -12.27
CA GLY A 519 2.21 -17.50 -12.78
C GLY A 519 2.70 -16.31 -13.58
N ALA A 520 1.89 -15.87 -14.54
CA ALA A 520 2.17 -14.67 -15.30
C ALA A 520 0.87 -13.93 -15.61
N ILE A 521 0.92 -12.60 -15.58
CA ILE A 521 -0.07 -11.74 -16.20
C ILE A 521 0.61 -10.98 -17.33
N HIS A 522 0.01 -11.05 -18.51
CA HIS A 522 0.48 -10.36 -19.71
C HIS A 522 -0.57 -9.39 -20.20
N LEU A 523 -0.23 -8.09 -20.23
CA LEU A 523 -1.09 -7.03 -20.76
C LEU A 523 -0.79 -6.84 -22.25
N ASP A 524 -1.82 -6.98 -23.07
CA ASP A 524 -1.75 -6.77 -24.52
C ASP A 524 -2.59 -5.53 -24.87
N GLY A 525 -2.27 -4.40 -24.24
CA GLY A 525 -3.07 -3.16 -24.20
C GLY A 525 -4.21 -3.19 -23.18
N GLY A 526 -4.25 -4.18 -22.30
CA GLY A 526 -5.29 -4.35 -21.28
C GLY A 526 -5.06 -3.53 -20.01
N THR A 527 -6.01 -3.63 -19.07
CA THR A 527 -5.95 -2.96 -17.77
C THR A 527 -6.11 -3.94 -16.62
N LEU A 528 -5.20 -3.87 -15.63
CA LEU A 528 -5.45 -4.39 -14.28
C LEU A 528 -6.01 -3.27 -13.42
N ASP A 529 -7.02 -3.56 -12.64
CA ASP A 529 -7.64 -2.59 -11.75
C ASP A 529 -7.98 -3.27 -10.42
N ALA A 530 -7.08 -3.15 -9.47
CA ALA A 530 -7.10 -3.90 -8.22
C ALA A 530 -6.95 -2.95 -7.04
N GLN A 531 -7.19 -3.42 -5.82
CA GLN A 531 -6.74 -2.67 -4.65
C GLN A 531 -5.21 -2.76 -4.52
N TYR A 532 -4.67 -3.96 -4.72
CA TYR A 532 -3.25 -4.28 -4.58
C TYR A 532 -2.81 -5.30 -5.63
N VAL A 533 -1.57 -5.21 -6.13
CA VAL A 533 -1.00 -6.22 -7.01
C VAL A 533 0.32 -6.71 -6.42
N GLU A 534 0.41 -8.02 -6.18
CA GLU A 534 1.63 -8.66 -5.65
C GLU A 534 2.23 -9.60 -6.70
N VAL A 535 3.53 -9.50 -6.95
CA VAL A 535 4.28 -10.37 -7.85
C VAL A 535 5.27 -11.18 -7.02
N MET A 536 4.93 -12.45 -6.77
CA MET A 536 5.61 -13.38 -5.85
C MET A 536 6.24 -14.56 -6.59
N GLY A 537 7.39 -14.35 -7.24
CA GLY A 537 8.01 -15.38 -8.09
C GLY A 537 7.34 -15.60 -9.44
N GLY A 538 6.30 -14.82 -9.75
CA GLY A 538 5.63 -14.78 -11.05
C GLY A 538 6.17 -13.68 -11.96
N THR A 539 5.42 -13.36 -13.02
CA THR A 539 5.77 -12.32 -13.98
C THR A 539 4.60 -11.41 -14.33
N LEU A 540 4.75 -10.10 -14.12
CA LEU A 540 3.88 -9.07 -14.68
C LEU A 540 4.56 -8.50 -15.94
N SER A 541 3.89 -8.60 -17.09
CA SER A 541 4.50 -8.20 -18.37
C SER A 541 3.56 -7.53 -19.34
N GLY A 542 4.12 -6.99 -20.42
CA GLY A 542 3.40 -6.54 -21.61
C GLY A 542 3.32 -5.02 -21.72
N SER A 543 2.28 -4.55 -22.40
CA SER A 543 1.93 -3.12 -22.47
C SER A 543 0.51 -2.92 -21.98
N GLY A 544 0.28 -1.93 -21.13
CA GLY A 544 -1.04 -1.67 -20.58
C GLY A 544 -1.03 -0.78 -19.35
N SER A 545 -2.19 -0.72 -18.70
CA SER A 545 -2.38 0.10 -17.50
C SER A 545 -2.67 -0.75 -16.27
N ILE A 546 -2.21 -0.30 -15.12
CA ILE A 546 -2.44 -0.92 -13.82
C ILE A 546 -2.94 0.20 -12.91
N ALA A 547 -4.17 0.11 -12.45
CA ALA A 547 -4.72 1.01 -11.43
C ALA A 547 -4.78 0.27 -10.10
N THR A 548 -4.22 0.86 -9.05
CA THR A 548 -4.25 0.32 -7.69
C THR A 548 -4.98 1.26 -6.73
N GLY A 549 -5.43 0.73 -5.59
CA GLY A 549 -6.10 1.49 -4.54
C GLY A 549 -7.63 1.48 -4.60
N SER A 550 -8.24 2.39 -3.85
CA SER A 550 -9.69 2.54 -3.76
C SER A 550 -10.06 4.01 -3.56
N GLY A 551 -10.80 4.59 -4.50
CA GLY A 551 -11.21 5.99 -4.44
C GLY A 551 -10.01 6.92 -4.23
N PRO A 552 -10.03 7.84 -3.25
CA PRO A 552 -8.92 8.76 -3.02
C PRO A 552 -7.65 8.09 -2.46
N ILE A 553 -7.72 6.85 -1.99
CA ILE A 553 -6.60 6.14 -1.36
C ILE A 553 -5.85 5.35 -2.43
N ASP A 554 -4.58 5.68 -2.66
CA ASP A 554 -3.72 4.96 -3.59
C ASP A 554 -3.29 3.60 -3.06
N GLY A 555 -3.19 2.62 -3.96
CA GLY A 555 -2.65 1.30 -3.67
C GLY A 555 -1.25 1.12 -4.27
N GLN A 556 -0.79 -0.13 -4.32
CA GLN A 556 0.58 -0.43 -4.72
C GLN A 556 0.68 -1.69 -5.59
N VAL A 557 1.64 -1.66 -6.51
CA VAL A 557 2.20 -2.83 -7.17
C VAL A 557 3.50 -3.20 -6.44
N GLU A 558 3.53 -4.38 -5.83
CA GLU A 558 4.67 -4.92 -5.10
C GLU A 558 5.32 -6.05 -5.90
N ASN A 559 6.59 -5.90 -6.25
CA ASN A 559 7.39 -6.96 -6.83
C ASN A 559 8.34 -7.56 -5.78
N ARG A 560 7.94 -8.70 -5.22
CA ARG A 560 8.67 -9.40 -4.16
C ARG A 560 9.05 -10.81 -4.62
N GLY A 561 10.27 -10.94 -5.14
CA GLY A 561 10.77 -12.20 -5.69
C GLY A 561 10.30 -12.50 -7.12
N GLY A 562 9.50 -11.62 -7.73
CA GLY A 562 8.98 -11.76 -9.08
C GLY A 562 9.72 -10.96 -10.14
N VAL A 563 9.12 -10.88 -11.33
CA VAL A 563 9.61 -10.09 -12.46
C VAL A 563 8.55 -9.12 -12.94
N VAL A 564 8.91 -7.84 -13.04
CA VAL A 564 8.13 -6.81 -13.76
C VAL A 564 8.87 -6.46 -15.05
N ALA A 565 8.20 -6.65 -16.18
CA ALA A 565 8.80 -6.49 -17.50
C ALA A 565 7.83 -5.78 -18.45
N PRO A 566 7.93 -4.45 -18.65
CA PRO A 566 7.29 -3.86 -19.82
C PRO A 566 7.73 -4.63 -21.07
N GLY A 567 6.82 -4.86 -22.02
CA GLY A 567 7.11 -5.75 -23.15
C GLY A 567 7.09 -7.24 -22.78
N ASN A 568 7.92 -8.06 -23.44
CA ASN A 568 7.93 -9.52 -23.21
C ASN A 568 9.27 -10.24 -23.51
N GLY A 569 10.39 -9.51 -23.60
CA GLY A 569 11.69 -10.09 -23.98
C GLY A 569 11.91 -10.20 -25.50
N THR A 570 10.87 -9.99 -26.31
CA THR A 570 10.94 -9.97 -27.79
C THR A 570 10.29 -8.74 -28.42
N THR A 571 9.45 -8.06 -27.66
CA THR A 571 8.82 -6.78 -28.00
C THR A 571 9.01 -5.83 -26.84
N THR A 572 9.18 -4.55 -27.15
CA THR A 572 9.20 -3.49 -26.15
C THR A 572 7.79 -2.99 -25.83
N GLY A 573 7.60 -2.31 -24.71
CA GLY A 573 6.30 -1.84 -24.27
C GLY A 573 6.30 -0.78 -23.19
N THR A 574 5.10 -0.42 -22.75
CA THR A 574 4.89 0.50 -21.63
C THR A 574 3.91 -0.08 -20.63
N LEU A 575 4.33 -0.16 -19.36
CA LEU A 575 3.44 -0.39 -18.24
C LEU A 575 3.20 0.95 -17.54
N SER A 576 1.94 1.36 -17.44
CA SER A 576 1.53 2.56 -16.72
C SER A 576 0.84 2.18 -15.42
N ILE A 577 1.45 2.49 -14.29
CA ILE A 577 0.93 2.26 -12.94
C ILE A 577 0.33 3.57 -12.45
N ARG A 578 -0.94 3.55 -12.05
CA ARG A 578 -1.59 4.62 -11.29
C ARG A 578 -1.73 4.17 -9.84
N GLY A 579 -0.91 4.78 -8.98
CA GLY A 579 -0.58 4.28 -7.65
C GLY A 579 0.93 4.04 -7.52
N ARG A 580 1.34 3.35 -6.46
CA ARG A 580 2.75 3.17 -6.10
C ARG A 580 3.36 1.93 -6.74
N PHE A 581 4.69 1.92 -6.86
CA PHE A 581 5.46 0.76 -7.27
C PHE A 581 6.61 0.51 -6.29
N ALA A 582 6.78 -0.73 -5.85
CA ALA A 582 7.92 -1.14 -5.05
C ALA A 582 8.54 -2.42 -5.61
N ASN A 583 9.86 -2.40 -5.79
CA ASN A 583 10.66 -3.55 -6.17
C ASN A 583 11.54 -3.94 -4.98
N ALA A 584 11.25 -5.07 -4.35
CA ALA A 584 12.00 -5.57 -3.20
C ALA A 584 13.37 -6.13 -3.60
N HIS A 585 14.23 -6.40 -2.60
CA HIS A 585 15.60 -6.93 -2.77
C HIS A 585 15.71 -8.18 -3.65
N ASP A 586 14.67 -9.02 -3.68
CA ASP A 586 14.61 -10.25 -4.48
C ASP A 586 13.80 -10.10 -5.77
N GLY A 587 13.17 -8.94 -5.99
CA GLY A 587 12.45 -8.59 -7.22
C GLY A 587 13.37 -8.14 -8.36
N ALA A 588 12.95 -8.41 -9.60
CA ALA A 588 13.65 -7.95 -10.80
C ALA A 588 12.76 -7.09 -11.71
N VAL A 589 13.33 -6.02 -12.25
CA VAL A 589 12.78 -5.25 -13.36
C VAL A 589 13.55 -5.57 -14.63
N ASN A 590 12.84 -5.95 -15.70
CA ASN A 590 13.45 -6.25 -17.00
C ASN A 590 13.10 -5.16 -18.02
N ILE A 591 14.12 -4.68 -18.72
CA ILE A 591 14.03 -3.62 -19.74
C ILE A 591 14.69 -4.09 -21.03
N ASP A 592 13.94 -4.06 -22.13
CA ASP A 592 14.38 -4.33 -23.48
C ASP A 592 14.66 -3.02 -24.23
N LEU A 593 15.81 -2.94 -24.91
CA LEU A 593 16.21 -1.82 -25.77
C LEU A 593 16.40 -2.30 -27.21
N GLY A 594 15.53 -1.85 -28.12
CA GLY A 594 15.56 -2.13 -29.56
C GLY A 594 15.77 -0.90 -30.45
N GLY A 595 15.87 0.29 -29.86
CA GLY A 595 16.00 1.59 -30.52
C GLY A 595 15.87 2.72 -29.50
N THR A 596 15.62 3.96 -29.94
CA THR A 596 15.67 5.16 -29.08
C THR A 596 14.31 5.81 -28.84
N SER A 597 13.21 5.19 -29.27
CA SER A 597 11.85 5.71 -29.07
C SER A 597 11.17 5.02 -27.88
N ALA A 598 10.76 5.80 -26.88
CA ALA A 598 10.10 5.31 -25.67
C ALA A 598 8.85 4.48 -25.99
N GLY A 599 8.64 3.40 -25.22
CA GLY A 599 7.46 2.52 -25.27
C GLY A 599 7.27 1.70 -26.55
N THR A 600 7.99 2.02 -27.62
CA THR A 600 7.86 1.39 -28.95
C THR A 600 9.15 0.79 -29.47
N GLN A 601 10.28 1.32 -29.02
CA GLN A 601 11.61 0.78 -29.31
C GLN A 601 12.42 0.52 -28.05
N TYR A 602 11.97 0.94 -26.87
CA TYR A 602 12.50 0.49 -25.60
C TYR A 602 11.42 0.51 -24.52
N ASP A 603 11.64 -0.26 -23.46
CA ASP A 603 10.68 -0.42 -22.37
C ASP A 603 10.59 0.80 -21.46
N CYS A 604 9.36 1.10 -21.03
CA CYS A 604 9.08 2.16 -20.06
C CYS A 604 8.15 1.69 -18.95
N LEU A 605 8.48 2.04 -17.73
CA LEU A 605 7.60 1.96 -16.57
C LEU A 605 7.21 3.39 -16.17
N LEU A 606 5.93 3.72 -16.29
CA LEU A 606 5.40 5.05 -15.96
C LEU A 606 4.55 4.92 -14.70
N ILE A 607 4.91 5.63 -13.63
CA ILE A 607 4.29 5.51 -12.32
C ILE A 607 3.72 6.87 -11.93
N ASP A 608 2.40 6.94 -11.79
CA ASP A 608 1.66 8.09 -11.24
C ASP A 608 1.54 7.87 -9.73
N GLY A 609 2.67 8.04 -9.05
CA GLY A 609 2.90 7.76 -7.63
C GLY A 609 4.39 7.58 -7.30
N THR A 610 4.68 7.08 -6.09
CA THR A 610 6.05 6.85 -5.61
C THR A 610 6.62 5.52 -6.13
N ALA A 611 7.92 5.49 -6.41
CA ALA A 611 8.67 4.31 -6.80
C ALA A 611 9.77 3.99 -5.77
N ALA A 612 9.72 2.83 -5.14
CA ALA A 612 10.78 2.32 -4.26
C ALA A 612 11.58 1.23 -4.97
N LEU A 613 12.89 1.43 -5.14
CA LEU A 613 13.76 0.58 -5.93
C LEU A 613 14.81 -0.12 -5.06
N GLU A 614 14.84 -1.43 -5.14
CA GLU A 614 15.89 -2.32 -4.65
C GLU A 614 16.09 -3.45 -5.68
N GLY A 615 16.84 -4.50 -5.35
CA GLY A 615 16.88 -5.72 -6.15
C GLY A 615 17.63 -5.57 -7.47
N THR A 616 17.11 -6.16 -8.55
CA THR A 616 17.84 -6.30 -9.82
C THR A 616 17.21 -5.54 -10.99
N LEU A 617 18.02 -4.77 -11.71
CA LEU A 617 17.70 -4.28 -13.05
C LEU A 617 18.38 -5.16 -14.10
N ASN A 618 17.59 -5.78 -14.99
CA ASN A 618 18.09 -6.50 -16.15
C ASN A 618 17.83 -5.70 -17.42
N VAL A 619 18.86 -5.46 -18.20
CA VAL A 619 18.74 -4.77 -19.49
C VAL A 619 19.15 -5.71 -20.63
N SER A 620 18.31 -5.82 -21.65
CA SER A 620 18.57 -6.63 -22.84
C SER A 620 18.53 -5.78 -24.10
N LEU A 621 19.39 -6.11 -25.08
CA LEU A 621 19.28 -5.54 -26.42
C LEU A 621 18.41 -6.47 -27.26
N VAL A 622 17.37 -5.93 -27.89
CA VAL A 622 16.42 -6.69 -28.70
C VAL A 622 16.46 -6.29 -30.16
N ASN A 623 16.09 -7.21 -31.04
CA ASN A 623 15.99 -6.97 -32.48
C ASN A 623 14.52 -6.80 -32.87
N LEU A 624 14.11 -5.56 -33.15
CA LEU A 624 12.74 -5.21 -33.58
C LEU A 624 12.55 -5.29 -35.10
N GLY A 625 13.40 -6.07 -35.79
CA GLY A 625 13.37 -6.26 -37.25
C GLY A 625 14.41 -5.45 -38.03
N GLY A 626 15.12 -4.53 -37.38
CA GLY A 626 16.19 -3.71 -37.96
C GLY A 626 17.61 -4.27 -37.80
N GLY A 627 17.76 -5.42 -37.16
CA GLY A 627 19.04 -5.93 -36.66
C GLY A 627 19.16 -5.72 -35.15
N MET A 628 20.20 -6.30 -34.54
CA MET A 628 20.45 -6.11 -33.12
C MET A 628 20.75 -4.64 -32.84
N PHE A 629 20.02 -4.03 -31.89
CA PHE A 629 20.25 -2.64 -31.52
C PHE A 629 21.67 -2.46 -30.98
N ALA A 630 22.35 -1.41 -31.44
CA ALA A 630 23.71 -1.08 -31.04
C ALA A 630 23.71 0.34 -30.45
N PRO A 631 23.59 0.49 -29.11
CA PRO A 631 23.57 1.80 -28.48
C PRO A 631 24.80 2.64 -28.84
N THR A 632 24.59 3.94 -29.03
CA THR A 632 25.62 4.92 -29.45
C THR A 632 25.87 5.94 -28.34
N LEU A 633 27.08 6.52 -28.31
CA LEU A 633 27.44 7.54 -27.31
C LEU A 633 26.41 8.67 -27.32
N GLY A 634 25.98 9.09 -26.13
CA GLY A 634 24.98 10.12 -25.94
C GLY A 634 23.52 9.63 -26.06
N ASN A 635 23.27 8.34 -26.32
CA ASN A 635 21.91 7.82 -26.15
C ASN A 635 21.54 7.81 -24.68
N VAL A 636 20.31 8.26 -24.41
CA VAL A 636 19.69 8.29 -23.09
C VAL A 636 18.34 7.58 -23.20
N PHE A 637 18.06 6.68 -22.26
CA PHE A 637 16.81 5.93 -22.17
C PHE A 637 16.23 6.16 -20.77
N THR A 638 15.16 6.94 -20.68
CA THR A 638 14.39 7.08 -19.44
C THR A 638 13.48 5.87 -19.29
N ILE A 639 13.87 4.93 -18.44
CA ILE A 639 13.23 3.61 -18.30
C ILE A 639 12.18 3.58 -17.20
N ILE A 640 12.29 4.47 -16.22
CA ILE A 640 11.30 4.67 -15.15
C ILE A 640 11.01 6.17 -15.04
N THR A 641 9.74 6.53 -14.92
CA THR A 641 9.28 7.87 -14.53
C THR A 641 8.30 7.73 -13.38
N ALA A 642 8.47 8.51 -12.32
CA ALA A 642 7.64 8.48 -11.11
C ALA A 642 7.47 9.89 -10.52
N GLU A 643 6.54 10.08 -9.59
CA GLU A 643 6.45 11.34 -8.81
C GLU A 643 7.65 11.50 -7.88
N THR A 644 8.08 10.40 -7.27
CA THR A 644 9.34 10.31 -6.55
C THR A 644 9.99 8.95 -6.81
N VAL A 645 11.31 8.92 -6.95
CA VAL A 645 12.12 7.70 -6.98
C VAL A 645 12.94 7.64 -5.70
N GLY A 646 12.70 6.60 -4.90
CA GLY A 646 13.48 6.26 -3.72
C GLY A 646 14.28 4.97 -3.93
N GLY A 647 15.49 4.92 -3.39
CA GLY A 647 16.37 3.76 -3.50
C GLY A 647 17.05 3.62 -4.87
N GLU A 648 17.82 2.54 -5.03
CA GLU A 648 18.54 2.19 -6.25
C GLU A 648 18.53 0.67 -6.43
N PHE A 649 18.61 0.18 -7.67
CA PHE A 649 18.80 -1.25 -7.91
C PHE A 649 20.17 -1.70 -7.37
N SER A 650 20.16 -2.70 -6.49
CA SER A 650 21.38 -3.24 -5.88
C SER A 650 22.22 -4.07 -6.86
N THR A 651 21.59 -4.64 -7.88
CA THR A 651 22.26 -5.43 -8.93
C THR A 651 21.89 -4.90 -10.31
N LEU A 652 22.90 -4.64 -11.13
CA LEU A 652 22.75 -4.18 -12.51
C LEU A 652 23.28 -5.23 -13.48
N ASN A 653 22.39 -5.85 -14.26
CA ASN A 653 22.75 -6.78 -15.33
C ASN A 653 22.60 -6.07 -16.68
N LEU A 654 23.67 -5.41 -17.11
CA LEU A 654 23.69 -4.58 -18.32
C LEU A 654 24.37 -5.28 -19.50
N PRO A 655 23.88 -5.09 -20.73
CA PRO A 655 24.47 -5.74 -21.90
C PRO A 655 25.82 -5.12 -22.22
N THR A 656 26.77 -5.94 -22.68
CA THR A 656 28.09 -5.45 -23.09
C THR A 656 27.97 -4.51 -24.30
N LEU A 657 28.56 -3.33 -24.18
CA LEU A 657 28.65 -2.36 -25.26
C LEU A 657 29.92 -2.57 -26.10
N SER A 658 29.88 -2.10 -27.35
CA SER A 658 31.08 -2.04 -28.20
C SER A 658 32.18 -1.18 -27.55
N THR A 659 33.44 -1.46 -27.84
CA THR A 659 34.61 -0.73 -27.33
C THR A 659 34.43 0.79 -27.39
N GLY A 660 34.86 1.49 -26.32
CA GLY A 660 34.80 2.96 -26.22
C GLY A 660 33.47 3.48 -25.69
N LYS A 661 32.65 2.62 -25.07
CA LYS A 661 31.37 2.98 -24.45
C LYS A 661 31.22 2.28 -23.11
N MET A 662 30.51 2.91 -22.20
CA MET A 662 30.01 2.31 -20.95
C MET A 662 28.56 2.72 -20.71
N TRP A 663 27.89 2.00 -19.84
CA TRP A 663 26.61 2.42 -19.29
C TRP A 663 26.84 3.29 -18.07
N PHE A 664 26.04 4.33 -17.95
CA PHE A 664 25.81 5.06 -16.71
C PHE A 664 24.32 4.93 -16.36
N VAL A 665 24.02 4.63 -15.10
CA VAL A 665 22.65 4.58 -14.58
C VAL A 665 22.45 5.77 -13.66
N GLY A 666 21.61 6.71 -14.08
CA GLY A 666 21.27 7.88 -13.29
C GLY A 666 19.97 7.67 -12.54
N TYR A 667 19.98 7.88 -11.23
CA TYR A 667 18.80 7.95 -10.39
C TYR A 667 18.54 9.42 -10.04
N GLY A 668 17.51 10.01 -10.66
CA GLY A 668 17.03 11.35 -10.33
C GLY A 668 15.77 11.28 -9.47
N ASP A 669 15.33 12.41 -8.93
CA ASP A 669 14.18 12.48 -8.03
C ASP A 669 12.88 11.93 -8.66
N THR A 670 12.76 11.94 -10.00
CA THR A 670 11.54 11.56 -10.74
C THR A 670 11.80 10.56 -11.86
N SER A 671 13.05 10.11 -12.06
CA SER A 671 13.39 9.27 -13.21
C SER A 671 14.60 8.36 -12.96
N VAL A 672 14.61 7.24 -13.69
CA VAL A 672 15.80 6.39 -13.84
C VAL A 672 16.21 6.38 -15.31
N ASP A 673 17.44 6.82 -15.57
CA ASP A 673 17.99 6.98 -16.92
C ASP A 673 19.16 6.04 -17.17
N LEU A 674 19.11 5.29 -18.27
CA LEU A 674 20.27 4.59 -18.83
C LEU A 674 20.94 5.49 -19.86
N LYS A 675 22.21 5.85 -19.63
CA LYS A 675 23.01 6.65 -20.55
C LYS A 675 24.16 5.83 -21.12
N VAL A 676 24.41 5.99 -22.41
CA VAL A 676 25.59 5.45 -23.07
C VAL A 676 26.67 6.51 -23.08
N THR A 677 27.72 6.33 -22.28
CA THR A 677 28.77 7.33 -22.10
C THR A 677 30.19 6.81 -22.37
N LEU A 678 31.20 7.68 -22.25
CA LEU A 678 32.62 7.37 -22.40
C LEU A 678 33.11 6.54 -21.22
N PRO A 679 34.00 5.56 -21.43
CA PRO A 679 34.65 4.86 -20.33
C PRO A 679 35.40 5.85 -19.43
N GLY A 680 35.05 5.90 -18.15
CA GLY A 680 35.65 6.84 -17.20
C GLY A 680 34.82 8.08 -16.90
N ASP A 681 33.70 8.30 -17.60
CA ASP A 681 32.66 9.26 -17.22
C ASP A 681 31.79 8.60 -16.13
N PHE A 682 32.11 8.89 -14.88
CA PHE A 682 31.55 8.27 -13.69
C PHE A 682 30.43 9.10 -13.06
N ASP A 683 30.29 10.37 -13.41
CA ASP A 683 29.16 11.21 -13.00
C ASP A 683 28.06 11.32 -14.06
N GLY A 684 28.34 10.84 -15.27
CA GLY A 684 27.39 10.76 -16.37
C GLY A 684 27.09 12.10 -17.04
N ASP A 685 27.99 13.07 -16.94
CA ASP A 685 27.85 14.41 -17.53
C ASP A 685 28.24 14.48 -19.02
N GLY A 686 28.83 13.41 -19.56
CA GLY A 686 29.24 13.28 -20.94
C GLY A 686 30.68 13.72 -21.22
N SER A 687 31.48 13.99 -20.19
CA SER A 687 32.90 14.29 -20.24
C SER A 687 33.71 13.36 -19.33
N VAL A 688 35.03 13.31 -19.51
CA VAL A 688 35.93 12.56 -18.62
C VAL A 688 36.95 13.53 -18.05
N ASP A 689 36.74 14.03 -16.84
CA ASP A 689 37.52 15.09 -16.23
C ASP A 689 37.83 14.89 -14.73
N ALA A 690 38.13 15.97 -14.00
CA ALA A 690 38.53 15.87 -12.59
C ALA A 690 37.37 15.50 -11.66
N ASP A 691 36.12 15.78 -12.04
CA ASP A 691 34.94 15.52 -11.24
C ASP A 691 34.60 14.01 -11.25
N ASP A 692 34.78 13.33 -12.38
CA ASP A 692 34.74 11.86 -12.46
C ASP A 692 35.73 11.19 -11.53
N LEU A 693 36.95 11.74 -11.43
CA LEU A 693 37.96 11.20 -10.53
C LEU A 693 37.53 11.33 -9.07
N ALA A 694 36.76 12.36 -8.71
CA ALA A 694 36.21 12.50 -7.37
C ALA A 694 35.16 11.42 -7.09
N VAL A 695 34.28 11.13 -8.05
CA VAL A 695 33.29 10.04 -7.97
C VAL A 695 33.96 8.67 -7.90
N TRP A 696 35.00 8.43 -8.71
CA TRP A 696 35.79 7.19 -8.62
C TRP A 696 36.43 7.02 -7.24
N LYS A 697 37.00 8.08 -6.67
CA LYS A 697 37.64 8.03 -5.35
C LYS A 697 36.66 7.71 -4.23
N SER A 698 35.45 8.26 -4.28
CA SER A 698 34.43 7.97 -3.26
C SER A 698 33.91 6.54 -3.36
N GLY A 699 33.81 5.98 -4.57
CA GLY A 699 33.36 4.61 -4.81
C GLY A 699 34.47 3.55 -4.92
N TYR A 700 35.75 3.89 -4.70
CA TYR A 700 36.84 2.94 -4.89
C TYR A 700 36.80 1.82 -3.84
N GLY A 701 36.82 0.57 -4.31
CA GLY A 701 36.75 -0.63 -3.47
C GLY A 701 35.34 -1.13 -3.20
N SER A 702 34.31 -0.40 -3.62
CA SER A 702 32.91 -0.84 -3.67
C SER A 702 32.41 -0.86 -5.11
N THR A 703 32.10 0.31 -5.67
CA THR A 703 31.54 0.50 -7.01
C THR A 703 32.61 0.48 -8.09
N TYR A 704 33.79 1.02 -7.80
CA TYR A 704 34.88 1.18 -8.77
C TYR A 704 36.17 0.48 -8.35
N SER A 705 36.97 0.11 -9.35
CA SER A 705 38.21 -0.64 -9.25
C SER A 705 39.41 0.12 -9.83
N GLY A 706 40.61 -0.44 -9.68
CA GLY A 706 41.80 0.10 -10.34
C GLY A 706 41.74 0.01 -11.87
N GLY A 707 40.94 -0.92 -12.42
CA GLY A 707 40.68 -0.98 -13.86
C GLY A 707 39.89 0.23 -14.37
N ASP A 708 38.96 0.71 -13.57
CA ASP A 708 38.14 1.89 -13.90
C ASP A 708 38.98 3.15 -13.89
N PHE A 709 39.93 3.28 -12.94
CA PHE A 709 40.90 4.38 -12.95
C PHE A 709 41.74 4.42 -14.23
N LEU A 710 42.17 3.26 -14.73
CA LEU A 710 42.91 3.21 -16.00
C LEU A 710 42.03 3.62 -17.20
N SER A 711 40.72 3.36 -17.13
CA SER A 711 39.77 3.86 -18.12
C SER A 711 39.70 5.38 -18.05
N TRP A 712 39.44 5.95 -16.86
CA TRP A 712 39.48 7.39 -16.65
C TRP A 712 40.77 8.03 -17.19
N GLN A 713 41.95 7.49 -16.86
CA GLN A 713 43.23 8.02 -17.36
C GLN A 713 43.35 7.99 -18.90
N ARG A 714 42.77 6.98 -19.55
CA ARG A 714 42.83 6.82 -21.01
C ARG A 714 41.89 7.79 -21.72
N TYR A 715 40.75 8.09 -21.12
CA TYR A 715 39.72 8.92 -21.70
C TYR A 715 39.71 10.36 -21.17
N PHE A 716 40.54 10.69 -20.19
CA PHE A 716 40.65 12.03 -19.62
C PHE A 716 40.80 13.12 -20.69
N GLY A 717 39.96 14.14 -20.59
CA GLY A 717 39.84 15.26 -21.54
C GLY A 717 38.98 14.96 -22.77
N GLN A 718 38.38 13.78 -22.89
CA GLN A 718 37.39 13.48 -23.92
C GLN A 718 35.99 13.91 -23.49
N SER A 719 35.13 14.23 -24.46
CA SER A 719 33.71 14.50 -24.24
C SER A 719 32.89 14.07 -25.46
N ILE A 720 31.65 13.66 -25.22
CA ILE A 720 30.72 13.19 -26.27
C ILE A 720 30.33 14.33 -27.24
N GLY A 721 30.59 15.58 -26.85
CA GLY A 721 30.36 16.80 -27.62
C GLY A 721 31.61 17.47 -28.21
N GLY A 722 32.64 16.69 -28.60
CA GLY A 722 33.90 17.17 -29.18
C GLY A 722 33.83 17.86 -30.55
N ALA A 723 32.94 18.82 -30.73
CA ALA A 723 33.16 20.00 -31.55
C ALA A 723 32.61 21.20 -30.78
N LEU A 724 33.37 21.70 -29.81
CA LEU A 724 33.32 23.12 -29.50
C LEU A 724 33.67 23.83 -30.81
N THR A 725 32.66 24.25 -31.58
CA THR A 725 32.83 25.40 -32.46
C THR A 725 33.48 26.45 -31.59
N ALA A 726 34.72 26.81 -31.89
CA ALA A 726 35.36 27.96 -31.29
C ALA A 726 34.30 29.08 -31.29
N VAL A 727 33.83 29.47 -30.11
CA VAL A 727 32.98 30.64 -29.96
C VAL A 727 33.72 31.74 -30.71
N PRO A 728 33.18 32.30 -31.81
CA PRO A 728 33.78 33.49 -32.38
C PRO A 728 33.73 34.49 -31.23
N GLU A 729 34.90 34.89 -30.73
CA GLU A 729 34.96 35.91 -29.69
C GLU A 729 34.02 37.03 -30.12
N PRO A 730 33.07 37.47 -29.28
CA PRO A 730 32.27 38.62 -29.62
C PRO A 730 33.26 39.72 -29.97
N ALA A 731 33.01 40.45 -31.05
CA ALA A 731 33.86 41.51 -31.58
C ALA A 731 34.04 42.71 -30.60
N GLY A 732 33.91 42.50 -29.29
CA GLY A 732 34.23 43.43 -28.22
C GLY A 732 35.68 43.90 -28.25
N GLY A 733 36.65 43.03 -28.60
CA GLY A 733 38.04 43.45 -28.77
C GLY A 733 38.24 44.42 -29.95
N ALA A 734 37.54 44.18 -31.07
CA ALA A 734 37.55 45.08 -32.24
C ALA A 734 36.77 46.38 -31.98
N LEU A 735 35.65 46.32 -31.25
CA LEU A 735 34.86 47.49 -30.87
C LEU A 735 35.55 48.35 -29.80
N LEU A 736 36.32 47.77 -28.89
CA LEU A 736 37.16 48.51 -27.94
C LEU A 736 38.33 49.20 -28.66
N ALA A 737 38.95 48.53 -29.64
CA ALA A 737 40.02 49.13 -30.44
C ALA A 737 39.52 50.29 -31.32
N ILE A 738 38.33 50.19 -31.93
CA ILE A 738 37.67 51.27 -32.68
C ILE A 738 37.20 52.40 -31.73
N GLY A 739 36.70 52.06 -30.54
CA GLY A 739 36.29 53.03 -29.52
C GLY A 739 37.46 53.85 -28.98
N ILE A 740 38.62 53.23 -28.76
CA ILE A 740 39.84 53.92 -28.28
C ILE A 740 40.45 54.80 -29.39
N THR A 741 40.43 54.38 -30.66
CA THR A 741 40.86 55.23 -31.78
C THR A 741 39.92 56.41 -32.04
N ALA A 742 38.60 56.22 -31.93
CA ALA A 742 37.63 57.30 -32.04
C ALA A 742 37.73 58.33 -30.89
N TYR A 743 38.01 57.88 -29.66
CA TYR A 743 38.26 58.76 -28.51
C TYR A 743 39.57 59.55 -28.64
N ALA A 744 40.64 58.91 -29.13
CA ALA A 744 41.93 59.57 -29.38
C ALA A 744 41.86 60.61 -30.51
N LEU A 745 41.08 60.36 -31.57
CA LEU A 745 40.86 61.31 -32.67
C LEU A 745 39.98 62.50 -32.24
N ARG A 746 38.99 62.28 -31.35
CA ARG A 746 38.13 63.36 -30.82
C ARG A 746 38.88 64.32 -29.89
N ARG A 747 39.91 63.87 -29.15
CA ARG A 747 40.75 64.74 -28.30
C ARG A 747 41.73 65.62 -29.10
N ARG A 748 42.07 65.28 -30.35
CA ARG A 748 42.92 66.14 -31.21
C ARG A 748 42.15 67.26 -31.94
N GLY A 749 40.82 67.23 -31.94
CA GLY A 749 39.98 68.24 -32.63
C GLY A 749 39.64 69.50 -31.82
N ASN A 750 39.89 69.52 -30.50
CA ASN A 750 39.43 70.60 -29.60
C ASN A 750 40.53 71.56 -29.11
N SER A 751 41.71 71.60 -29.77
CA SER A 751 42.78 72.57 -29.47
C SER A 751 42.92 73.68 -30.53
N ARG A 752 41.80 74.21 -31.03
CA ARG A 752 41.75 75.51 -31.73
C ARG A 752 40.44 76.23 -31.41
N ARG A 753 40.39 76.87 -30.24
CA ARG A 753 39.94 78.24 -30.01
C ARG A 753 40.29 78.66 -28.60
#